data_AF-A0A7D9D4M6-F1
#
_entry.id   AF-A0A7D9D4M6-F1
#
_cell.length_a   1.000
_cell.length_b   1.000
_cell.length_c   1.000
_cell.angle_alpha   90.00
_cell.angle_beta   90.00
_cell.angle_gamma   90.00
#
_symmetry.space_group_name_H-M   'P 1'
#
loop_
_entity.id
_entity.type
_entity.pdbx_description
1 polymer ?
#
loop_
_entity_poly.entity_id
_entity_poly.type
_entity_poly.pdbx_seq_one_letter_code
_entity_poly.pdbx_strand_id
1 'polypeptide(L)'
;MCIETALKKVSSSLKDVIPIPSCNLDIYRWADLALSTDHEEPVLAVIWQNFFVQFLHRVTAGPGLPERGSVGSRFFESTANTTYLKNTSNSLRLFQTLALWLDEPRLHSPTLFLQGLPPVYDADRLTKVLRRDEILWLDSVDLAMIDWQLNASLQFWMRFNKERQKKICTIQKRNLIKKPERVAHKTFGREEMIEPPLFNVLSTPIPECPVSVLLDKYKIMETLGRNLDVLADYARKFMMKLSTNSALDYEYMDMLKHLYENTETQLQMSIPCHKKGTTKKGCQGPANLVVKYREKKSCDPVRDRASRNREEFKMLMREMLHQMPPDICLNALCVEKTLTLLLKQWKSCQNPAFSKKFEDIGCSTFYMFIDMVSDSVRQFPPTMQFFSTCVELLGKTFIMENRTQTEVLLRTILARPKIVGLLLPIFQPSTCEDSFTEMYENVIQTNLDVEVKFSLLSKLCSLVESCRGFLIEIFPRIPWVEVLQHFRLVEGATALKQFQNLLFNLLLVLGNEKSIIKIEECEMLTLVGKAVELDWDLLDGTTFRSVCDWLVSNCNYVEVLKPSSVIWNSIRLLQAACLLSSLVTSEYTYTNIPEKRLHYLNSMVKLLCKCSASPEHTPGLYRPVIEQLMDSVLVASTSDATTNNQNITFLYMEVLNLLNSLSPTEKVLVLALETIQEKIRDLTQTNVILAMIVAACRSLASINLMVQVVEVAVETHFNNIKLPSIGEGNESQEGLVDPWTDVFASVTVPELSQREFVQECINHNAVLTLFTHTVQYLSQCQSAAAELIMLKDLTAWTASIKPSNPDTESKVILLWYKILQLIVRQISYDVNLRDLGQQVDFLIPYITHAGEDRDTTGLLGVIGFGRKSPLTASFRFLCRALSTFLSAQLPTNGLPRVKTNAPGCPKAGAKKETTSGPVATQRTNTAFHNLESLRLNKTYLSLVEHIEYACKYIINPEHCLCDGPRFLEKLSQDLFKDKSYLVLAV
;
A
#
# COMPACT_ATOMS: atom_id res chain seq x y z
N MET A 1 19.87 -15.13 -38.79
CA MET A 1 20.50 -14.23 -39.79
C MET A 1 20.72 -12.93 -39.07
N CYS A 2 21.99 -12.60 -38.78
CA CYS A 2 22.36 -11.37 -38.10
C CYS A 2 21.91 -10.15 -38.91
N ILE A 3 21.62 -9.03 -38.23
CA ILE A 3 21.09 -7.79 -38.82
C ILE A 3 21.96 -7.32 -39.99
N GLU A 4 23.29 -7.39 -39.87
CA GLU A 4 24.21 -7.01 -40.95
C GLU A 4 24.09 -7.90 -42.20
N THR A 5 23.90 -9.20 -42.00
CA THR A 5 23.72 -10.14 -43.12
C THR A 5 22.38 -9.92 -43.81
N ALA A 6 21.35 -9.57 -43.06
CA ALA A 6 20.03 -9.22 -43.59
C ALA A 6 20.07 -7.92 -44.41
N LEU A 7 20.71 -6.87 -43.88
CA LEU A 7 20.89 -5.58 -44.58
C LEU A 7 21.69 -5.75 -45.87
N LYS A 8 22.78 -6.53 -45.86
CA LYS A 8 23.54 -6.86 -47.08
C LYS A 8 22.69 -7.57 -48.13
N LYS A 9 21.85 -8.52 -47.70
CA LYS A 9 20.97 -9.27 -48.61
C LYS A 9 19.86 -8.39 -49.19
N VAL A 10 19.27 -7.49 -48.41
CA VAL A 10 18.26 -6.53 -48.86
C VAL A 10 18.87 -5.49 -49.80
N SER A 11 20.02 -4.92 -49.45
CA SER A 11 20.77 -3.98 -50.30
C SER A 11 21.18 -4.62 -51.63
N SER A 12 21.51 -5.93 -51.65
CA SER A 12 21.78 -6.65 -52.91
C SER A 12 20.53 -6.91 -53.76
N SER A 13 19.33 -6.87 -53.17
CA SER A 13 18.05 -7.13 -53.87
C SER A 13 17.38 -5.86 -54.41
N LEU A 14 17.71 -4.69 -53.85
CA LEU A 14 17.20 -3.39 -54.27
C LEU A 14 18.29 -2.69 -55.09
N LYS A 15 18.14 -2.70 -56.43
CA LYS A 15 19.07 -1.94 -57.30
C LYS A 15 19.00 -0.44 -56.94
N ASP A 16 20.16 0.20 -56.83
CA ASP A 16 20.37 1.63 -56.54
C ASP A 16 20.24 2.11 -55.08
N VAL A 17 20.34 1.22 -54.08
CA VAL A 17 20.36 1.61 -52.65
C VAL A 17 21.77 1.49 -52.06
N ILE A 18 22.31 2.61 -51.55
CA ILE A 18 23.59 2.66 -50.82
C ILE A 18 23.55 1.66 -49.65
N PRO A 19 24.57 0.79 -49.45
CA PRO A 19 24.60 -0.13 -48.33
C PRO A 19 24.53 0.64 -47.01
N ILE A 20 23.47 0.43 -46.23
CA ILE A 20 23.27 1.08 -44.92
C ILE A 20 24.00 0.24 -43.86
N PRO A 21 25.03 0.78 -43.18
CA PRO A 21 25.63 0.12 -42.02
C PRO A 21 24.61 -0.06 -40.90
N SER A 22 24.74 -1.12 -40.10
CA SER A 22 23.86 -1.39 -38.95
C SER A 22 23.80 -0.21 -37.97
N CYS A 23 24.92 0.49 -37.74
CA CYS A 23 24.98 1.67 -36.86
C CYS A 23 24.11 2.87 -37.32
N ASN A 24 23.69 2.91 -38.59
CA ASN A 24 22.81 3.97 -39.09
C ASN A 24 21.32 3.68 -38.89
N LEU A 25 20.94 2.51 -38.35
CA LEU A 25 19.55 2.25 -37.98
C LEU A 25 19.19 3.02 -36.72
N ASP A 26 17.96 3.54 -36.66
CA ASP A 26 17.48 4.36 -35.55
C ASP A 26 17.61 3.68 -34.19
N ILE A 27 17.42 2.37 -34.12
CA ILE A 27 17.58 1.59 -32.88
C ILE A 27 19.01 1.67 -32.30
N TYR A 28 20.05 1.69 -33.14
CA TYR A 28 21.44 1.84 -32.67
C TYR A 28 21.75 3.29 -32.33
N ARG A 29 21.21 4.26 -33.08
CA ARG A 29 21.37 5.70 -32.79
C ARG A 29 20.74 6.10 -31.46
N TRP A 30 19.56 5.56 -31.14
CA TRP A 30 18.91 5.78 -29.84
C TRP A 30 19.66 5.10 -28.71
N ALA A 31 20.24 3.90 -28.93
CA ALA A 31 21.09 3.24 -27.96
C ALA A 31 22.37 4.04 -27.66
N ASP A 32 23.06 4.54 -28.70
CA ASP A 32 24.25 5.37 -28.57
C ASP A 32 23.95 6.70 -27.86
N LEU A 33 22.81 7.32 -28.18
CA LEU A 33 22.37 8.54 -27.51
C LEU A 33 22.05 8.28 -26.02
N ALA A 34 21.40 7.16 -25.70
CA ALA A 34 21.10 6.79 -24.32
C ALA A 34 22.36 6.57 -23.48
N LEU A 35 23.41 5.99 -24.08
CA LEU A 35 24.67 5.70 -23.39
C LEU A 35 25.62 6.89 -23.28
N SER A 36 25.48 7.89 -24.17
CA SER A 36 26.27 9.12 -24.15
C SER A 36 25.64 10.25 -23.33
N THR A 37 24.37 10.09 -22.96
CA THR A 37 23.64 11.04 -22.11
C THR A 37 23.90 10.72 -20.63
N ASP A 38 24.21 11.74 -19.84
CA ASP A 38 24.47 11.58 -18.41
C ASP A 38 23.22 11.07 -17.67
N HIS A 39 23.41 10.24 -16.63
CA HIS A 39 22.33 9.66 -15.83
C HIS A 39 21.49 10.69 -15.07
N GLU A 40 22.04 11.88 -14.83
CA GLU A 40 21.36 13.00 -14.19
C GLU A 40 20.53 13.84 -15.18
N GLU A 41 20.66 13.61 -16.50
CA GLU A 41 19.96 14.40 -17.50
C GLU A 41 18.46 14.06 -17.55
N PRO A 42 17.56 15.05 -17.39
CA PRO A 42 16.12 14.82 -17.34
C PRO A 42 15.55 14.17 -18.61
N VAL A 43 16.22 14.36 -19.75
CA VAL A 43 15.77 13.85 -21.06
C VAL A 43 16.05 12.35 -21.24
N LEU A 44 16.86 11.74 -20.37
CA LEU A 44 17.31 10.35 -20.51
C LEU A 44 16.15 9.35 -20.54
N ALA A 45 15.09 9.58 -19.75
CA ALA A 45 13.90 8.73 -19.76
C ALA A 45 13.19 8.70 -21.13
N VAL A 46 13.15 9.84 -21.82
CA VAL A 46 12.54 9.98 -23.15
C VAL A 46 13.40 9.33 -24.24
N ILE A 47 14.73 9.41 -24.09
CA ILE A 47 15.67 8.74 -24.99
C ILE A 47 15.50 7.21 -24.90
N TRP A 48 15.40 6.67 -23.68
CA TRP A 48 15.12 5.25 -23.47
C TRP A 48 13.74 4.82 -23.97
N GLN A 49 12.70 5.64 -23.79
CA GLN A 49 11.37 5.37 -24.36
C GLN A 49 11.46 5.13 -25.88
N ASN A 50 12.13 6.03 -26.61
CA ASN A 50 12.29 5.91 -28.06
C ASN A 50 13.10 4.69 -28.47
N PHE A 51 14.13 4.33 -27.69
CA PHE A 51 14.85 3.08 -27.89
C PHE A 51 13.94 1.86 -27.73
N PHE A 52 13.18 1.75 -26.63
CA PHE A 52 12.34 0.58 -26.36
C PHE A 52 11.15 0.43 -27.32
N VAL A 53 10.60 1.54 -27.83
CA VAL A 53 9.60 1.53 -28.91
C VAL A 53 10.12 0.82 -30.15
N GLN A 54 11.40 0.99 -30.48
CA GLN A 54 12.04 0.30 -31.61
C GLN A 54 12.50 -1.12 -31.25
N PHE A 55 13.05 -1.32 -30.05
CA PHE A 55 13.56 -2.61 -29.58
C PHE A 55 12.46 -3.68 -29.48
N LEU A 56 11.29 -3.31 -28.95
CA LEU A 56 10.14 -4.22 -28.79
C LEU A 56 9.19 -4.22 -30.00
N HIS A 57 9.53 -3.50 -31.07
CA HIS A 57 8.64 -3.38 -32.23
C HIS A 57 8.44 -4.71 -32.95
N ARG A 58 7.17 -5.14 -33.06
CA ARG A 58 6.75 -6.34 -33.79
C ARG A 58 6.35 -5.96 -35.21
N VAL A 59 6.98 -6.58 -36.19
CA VAL A 59 6.63 -6.37 -37.61
C VAL A 59 5.52 -7.35 -37.98
N THR A 60 4.37 -6.84 -38.38
CA THR A 60 3.27 -7.67 -38.90
C THR A 60 3.68 -8.29 -40.23
N ALA A 61 3.79 -9.61 -40.30
CA ALA A 61 4.05 -10.30 -41.56
C ALA A 61 2.78 -10.27 -42.45
N GLY A 62 2.95 -10.08 -43.76
CA GLY A 62 1.85 -10.20 -44.72
C GLY A 62 1.24 -11.61 -44.74
N PRO A 63 0.04 -11.77 -45.32
CA PRO A 63 -0.69 -13.04 -45.28
C PRO A 63 0.13 -14.19 -45.86
N GLY A 64 0.32 -15.27 -45.08
CA GLY A 64 1.02 -16.49 -45.46
C GLY A 64 2.49 -16.62 -45.01
N LEU A 65 3.05 -15.63 -44.32
CA LEU A 65 4.40 -15.69 -43.73
C LEU A 65 4.30 -15.90 -42.20
N PRO A 66 5.20 -16.71 -41.58
CA PRO A 66 5.22 -16.89 -40.13
C PRO A 66 5.46 -15.54 -39.44
N GLU A 67 4.75 -15.28 -38.34
CA GLU A 67 4.98 -14.10 -37.48
C GLU A 67 6.45 -14.09 -37.06
N ARG A 68 7.20 -13.10 -37.54
CA ARG A 68 8.60 -12.93 -37.15
C ARG A 68 8.62 -12.00 -35.94
N GLY A 69 9.21 -12.49 -34.84
CA GLY A 69 9.42 -11.71 -33.62
C GLY A 69 10.18 -10.40 -33.87
N SER A 70 10.16 -9.52 -32.89
CA SER A 70 10.73 -8.17 -32.98
C SER A 70 12.23 -8.13 -33.26
N VAL A 71 12.68 -7.04 -33.91
CA VAL A 71 14.08 -6.81 -34.31
C VAL A 71 15.03 -6.80 -33.10
N GLY A 72 14.57 -6.36 -31.92
CA GLY A 72 15.36 -6.32 -30.69
C GLY A 72 15.94 -7.67 -30.24
N SER A 73 15.26 -8.79 -30.53
CA SER A 73 15.74 -10.13 -30.19
C SER A 73 17.08 -10.50 -30.84
N ARG A 74 17.45 -9.80 -31.93
CA ARG A 74 18.71 -9.98 -32.65
C ARG A 74 19.67 -8.80 -32.53
N PHE A 75 19.33 -7.80 -31.72
CA PHE A 75 20.12 -6.58 -31.53
C PHE A 75 21.55 -6.88 -31.03
N PHE A 76 21.68 -7.90 -30.16
CA PHE A 76 22.96 -8.33 -29.57
C PHE A 76 23.69 -9.42 -30.38
N GLU A 77 23.19 -9.83 -31.57
CA GLU A 77 23.84 -10.84 -32.41
C GLU A 77 25.08 -10.30 -33.19
N SER A 78 25.33 -8.99 -33.20
CA SER A 78 26.55 -8.41 -33.76
C SER A 78 27.63 -8.24 -32.68
N THR A 79 28.85 -8.67 -32.99
CA THR A 79 30.01 -8.78 -32.08
C THR A 79 30.54 -7.45 -31.50
N ALA A 80 29.86 -6.33 -31.70
CA ALA A 80 30.24 -5.03 -31.15
C ALA A 80 29.52 -4.67 -29.83
N ASN A 81 28.49 -5.42 -29.42
CA ASN A 81 27.50 -4.90 -28.45
C ASN A 81 27.38 -5.64 -27.10
N THR A 82 28.35 -6.47 -26.72
CA THR A 82 28.39 -7.09 -25.38
C THR A 82 28.79 -6.15 -24.24
N THR A 83 29.30 -4.96 -24.56
CA THR A 83 29.65 -3.90 -23.57
C THR A 83 28.44 -3.11 -23.05
N TYR A 84 27.26 -3.26 -23.67
CA TYR A 84 26.04 -2.48 -23.40
C TYR A 84 25.30 -2.94 -22.13
N LEU A 85 25.64 -4.12 -21.60
CA LEU A 85 25.00 -4.71 -20.40
C LEU A 85 25.68 -4.35 -19.07
N LYS A 86 26.85 -3.71 -19.09
CA LYS A 86 27.66 -3.48 -17.87
C LYS A 86 27.45 -2.12 -17.17
N ASN A 87 26.73 -1.17 -17.77
CA ASN A 87 26.63 0.20 -17.25
C ASN A 87 25.24 0.66 -16.77
N THR A 88 24.22 -0.21 -16.73
CA THR A 88 22.85 0.16 -16.31
C THR A 88 22.60 0.02 -14.79
N SER A 89 23.64 -0.12 -13.97
CA SER A 89 23.52 -0.43 -12.54
C SER A 89 23.66 0.76 -11.60
N ASN A 90 23.03 1.91 -11.86
CA ASN A 90 22.95 2.97 -10.85
C ASN A 90 21.63 3.78 -10.91
N SER A 91 20.96 3.78 -9.75
CA SER A 91 20.05 4.80 -9.21
C SER A 91 18.92 5.35 -10.11
N LEU A 92 17.81 4.61 -10.19
CA LEU A 92 16.39 5.06 -10.16
C LEU A 92 15.50 3.84 -10.46
N ARG A 93 14.34 3.71 -9.80
CA ARG A 93 13.41 2.56 -9.93
C ARG A 93 13.01 2.26 -11.39
N LEU A 94 12.93 3.29 -12.23
CA LEU A 94 12.63 3.16 -13.66
C LEU A 94 13.74 2.41 -14.42
N PHE A 95 15.02 2.73 -14.19
CA PHE A 95 16.13 2.08 -14.90
C PHE A 95 16.29 0.60 -14.52
N GLN A 96 15.92 0.22 -13.29
CA GLN A 96 15.84 -1.20 -12.89
C GLN A 96 14.78 -1.95 -13.70
N THR A 97 13.60 -1.35 -13.91
CA THR A 97 12.55 -1.91 -14.76
C THR A 97 12.99 -2.00 -16.23
N LEU A 98 13.67 -0.98 -16.76
CA LEU A 98 14.17 -0.99 -18.14
C LEU A 98 15.27 -2.05 -18.34
N ALA A 99 16.12 -2.30 -17.35
CA ALA A 99 17.09 -3.40 -17.38
C ALA A 99 16.40 -4.76 -17.49
N LEU A 100 15.30 -4.97 -16.74
CA LEU A 100 14.50 -6.19 -16.84
C LEU A 100 13.86 -6.37 -18.22
N TRP A 101 13.53 -5.28 -18.92
CA TRP A 101 12.97 -5.35 -20.28
C TRP A 101 14.01 -5.73 -21.33
N LEU A 102 15.27 -5.35 -21.13
CA LEU A 102 16.39 -5.76 -22.00
C LEU A 102 16.70 -7.25 -21.85
N ASP A 103 16.65 -7.76 -20.62
CA ASP A 103 17.04 -9.13 -20.28
C ASP A 103 15.92 -10.17 -20.47
N GLU A 104 14.68 -9.77 -20.77
CA GLU A 104 13.53 -10.67 -20.86
C GLU A 104 13.17 -11.04 -22.33
N PRO A 105 13.64 -12.20 -22.85
CA PRO A 105 13.40 -12.61 -24.23
C PRO A 105 11.92 -12.88 -24.53
N ARG A 106 11.09 -13.18 -23.51
CA ARG A 106 9.65 -13.42 -23.69
C ARG A 106 8.89 -12.17 -24.13
N LEU A 107 9.43 -10.96 -23.90
CA LEU A 107 8.81 -9.70 -24.33
C LEU A 107 8.67 -9.59 -25.85
N HIS A 108 9.56 -10.26 -26.58
CA HIS A 108 9.57 -10.32 -28.03
C HIS A 108 8.56 -11.33 -28.61
N SER A 109 7.90 -12.14 -27.76
CA SER A 109 6.94 -13.15 -28.19
C SER A 109 5.55 -12.55 -28.52
N PRO A 110 4.93 -12.89 -29.66
CA PRO A 110 3.58 -12.42 -29.99
C PRO A 110 2.49 -12.95 -29.03
N THR A 111 2.76 -14.06 -28.33
CA THR A 111 1.82 -14.75 -27.41
C THR A 111 1.90 -14.28 -25.95
N LEU A 112 2.67 -13.24 -25.65
CA LEU A 112 2.85 -12.75 -24.29
C LEU A 112 1.56 -12.17 -23.68
N PHE A 113 1.17 -12.66 -22.50
CA PHE A 113 0.08 -12.12 -21.69
C PHE A 113 0.58 -11.05 -20.71
N LEU A 114 0.35 -9.77 -21.02
CA LEU A 114 0.91 -8.63 -20.28
C LEU A 114 0.38 -8.49 -18.85
N GLN A 115 -0.88 -8.86 -18.59
CA GLN A 115 -1.50 -8.74 -17.26
C GLN A 115 -1.00 -9.79 -16.25
N GLY A 116 -0.22 -10.78 -16.69
CA GLY A 116 0.40 -11.79 -15.82
C GLY A 116 1.84 -11.48 -15.42
N LEU A 117 2.40 -10.35 -15.85
CA LEU A 117 3.78 -9.97 -15.52
C LEU A 117 3.88 -9.45 -14.08
N PRO A 118 4.96 -9.74 -13.35
CA PRO A 118 5.20 -9.16 -12.04
C PRO A 118 5.20 -7.62 -12.07
N PRO A 119 4.76 -6.93 -11.01
CA PRO A 119 4.69 -5.46 -10.97
C PRO A 119 6.00 -4.74 -11.27
N VAL A 120 7.13 -5.41 -11.07
CA VAL A 120 8.49 -4.91 -11.35
C VAL A 120 8.71 -4.61 -12.84
N TYR A 121 7.91 -5.23 -13.73
CA TYR A 121 7.96 -5.00 -15.18
C TYR A 121 7.14 -3.79 -15.65
N ASP A 122 6.41 -3.09 -14.77
CA ASP A 122 5.57 -1.94 -15.13
C ASP A 122 4.73 -2.19 -16.39
N ALA A 123 3.76 -3.10 -16.27
CA ALA A 123 2.94 -3.59 -17.37
C ALA A 123 2.20 -2.46 -18.12
N ASP A 124 1.89 -1.35 -17.44
CA ASP A 124 1.21 -0.20 -18.02
C ASP A 124 2.12 0.55 -19.00
N ARG A 125 3.34 0.92 -18.58
CA ARG A 125 4.32 1.56 -19.48
C ARG A 125 4.74 0.62 -20.61
N LEU A 126 4.92 -0.67 -20.32
CA LEU A 126 5.25 -1.68 -21.32
C LEU A 126 4.14 -1.81 -22.39
N THR A 127 2.88 -1.75 -21.97
CA THR A 127 1.72 -1.79 -22.89
C THR A 127 1.71 -0.56 -23.80
N LYS A 128 2.01 0.62 -23.28
CA LYS A 128 2.12 1.87 -24.07
C LYS A 128 3.24 1.79 -25.11
N VAL A 129 4.41 1.27 -24.72
CA VAL A 129 5.55 1.05 -25.64
C VAL A 129 5.19 0.06 -26.76
N LEU A 130 4.56 -1.07 -26.42
CA LEU A 130 4.14 -2.07 -27.40
C LEU A 130 3.07 -1.56 -28.36
N ARG A 131 2.24 -0.59 -27.93
CA ARG A 131 1.21 0.07 -28.75
C ARG A 131 1.72 1.28 -29.54
N ARG A 132 3.00 1.63 -29.43
CA ARG A 132 3.59 2.85 -30.01
C ARG A 132 2.85 4.12 -29.61
N ASP A 133 2.52 4.20 -28.32
CA ASP A 133 1.99 5.44 -27.75
C ASP A 133 3.04 6.55 -27.85
N GLU A 134 2.71 7.65 -28.54
CA GLU A 134 3.60 8.79 -28.80
C GLU A 134 3.68 9.75 -27.60
N ILE A 135 2.93 9.49 -26.52
CA ILE A 135 2.96 10.30 -25.30
C ILE A 135 4.30 10.10 -24.59
N LEU A 136 5.09 11.17 -24.52
CA LEU A 136 6.40 11.19 -23.85
C LEU A 136 6.25 10.96 -22.34
N TRP A 137 7.19 10.23 -21.73
CA TRP A 137 7.23 9.97 -20.28
C TRP A 137 7.64 11.20 -19.44
N LEU A 138 6.92 12.31 -19.61
CA LEU A 138 7.18 13.58 -18.94
C LEU A 138 7.01 13.49 -17.42
N ASP A 139 6.22 12.54 -16.91
CA ASP A 139 6.09 12.24 -15.48
C ASP A 139 7.37 11.67 -14.85
N SER A 140 8.36 11.26 -15.66
CA SER A 140 9.70 10.89 -15.17
C SER A 140 10.73 12.01 -15.33
N VAL A 141 10.28 13.20 -15.75
CA VAL A 141 11.10 14.40 -16.01
C VAL A 141 10.70 15.47 -15.00
N ASP A 142 11.63 15.98 -14.19
CA ASP A 142 11.36 17.09 -13.29
C ASP A 142 11.27 18.40 -14.09
N LEU A 143 10.06 18.68 -14.59
CA LEU A 143 9.76 19.89 -15.35
C LEU A 143 9.98 21.17 -14.51
N ALA A 144 9.86 21.09 -13.19
CA ALA A 144 10.10 22.23 -12.30
C ALA A 144 11.61 22.52 -12.17
N MET A 145 12.45 21.49 -12.11
CA MET A 145 13.90 21.64 -12.16
C MET A 145 14.36 22.23 -13.51
N ILE A 146 13.82 21.75 -14.63
CA ILE A 146 14.12 22.30 -15.96
C ILE A 146 13.70 23.76 -16.04
N ASP A 147 12.50 24.11 -15.59
CA ASP A 147 12.02 25.49 -15.59
C ASP A 147 12.85 26.38 -14.65
N TRP A 148 13.30 25.84 -13.51
CA TRP A 148 14.23 26.54 -12.62
C TRP A 148 15.60 26.75 -13.27
N GLN A 149 16.18 25.75 -13.95
CA GLN A 149 17.45 25.86 -14.66
C GLN A 149 17.37 26.82 -15.86
N LEU A 150 16.26 26.78 -16.60
CA LEU A 150 15.98 27.72 -17.70
C LEU A 150 15.84 29.14 -17.16
N ASN A 151 15.08 29.34 -16.08
CA ASN A 151 14.96 30.65 -15.43
C ASN A 151 16.29 31.11 -14.84
N ALA A 152 17.07 30.23 -14.22
CA ALA A 152 18.40 30.56 -13.71
C ALA A 152 19.36 30.95 -14.85
N SER A 153 19.34 30.22 -15.95
CA SER A 153 20.13 30.50 -17.16
C SER A 153 19.67 31.79 -17.85
N LEU A 154 18.37 32.05 -17.89
CA LEU A 154 17.77 33.28 -18.39
C LEU A 154 18.17 34.47 -17.51
N GLN A 155 18.11 34.34 -16.19
CA GLN A 155 18.53 35.36 -15.23
C GLN A 155 20.04 35.62 -15.32
N PHE A 156 20.84 34.56 -15.46
CA PHE A 156 22.28 34.68 -15.72
C PHE A 156 22.54 35.40 -17.04
N TRP A 157 21.86 35.02 -18.12
CA TRP A 157 21.98 35.68 -19.42
C TRP A 157 21.53 37.14 -19.35
N MET A 158 20.43 37.45 -18.67
CA MET A 158 19.96 38.83 -18.45
C MET A 158 20.96 39.64 -17.62
N ARG A 159 21.60 39.06 -16.60
CA ARG A 159 22.69 39.69 -15.83
C ARG A 159 23.93 39.91 -16.69
N PHE A 160 24.38 38.88 -17.41
CA PHE A 160 25.51 38.95 -18.34
C PHE A 160 25.27 40.01 -19.42
N ASN A 161 24.06 40.09 -19.97
CA ASN A 161 23.70 41.06 -20.99
C ASN A 161 23.58 42.49 -20.41
N LYS A 162 23.08 42.65 -19.17
CA LYS A 162 23.13 43.92 -18.42
C LYS A 162 24.56 44.37 -18.13
N GLU A 163 25.46 43.45 -17.76
CA GLU A 163 26.88 43.76 -17.52
C GLU A 163 27.63 44.06 -18.82
N ARG A 164 27.32 43.34 -19.91
CA ARG A 164 27.84 43.60 -21.25
C ARG A 164 27.34 44.94 -21.80
N GLN A 165 26.07 45.29 -21.60
CA GLN A 165 25.53 46.60 -21.96
C GLN A 165 26.15 47.73 -21.11
N LYS A 166 26.41 47.51 -19.81
CA LYS A 166 27.18 48.44 -18.98
C LYS A 166 28.62 48.62 -19.51
N LYS A 167 29.31 47.55 -19.92
CA LYS A 167 30.64 47.63 -20.56
C LYS A 167 30.60 48.35 -21.92
N ILE A 168 29.58 48.11 -22.74
CA ILE A 168 29.41 48.76 -24.06
C ILE A 168 29.08 50.25 -23.93
N CYS A 169 28.23 50.66 -22.98
CA CYS A 169 27.95 52.07 -22.70
C CYS A 169 29.16 52.84 -22.16
N THR A 170 30.12 52.15 -21.52
CA THR A 170 31.36 52.78 -21.03
C THR A 170 32.40 52.97 -22.14
N ILE A 171 32.37 52.10 -23.17
CA ILE A 171 33.28 52.16 -24.33
C ILE A 171 32.74 53.08 -25.44
N GLN A 172 31.42 53.16 -25.63
CA GLN A 172 30.79 54.01 -26.66
C GLN A 172 30.76 55.52 -26.34
N LYS A 173 31.15 55.94 -25.12
CA LYS A 173 31.35 57.36 -24.78
C LYS A 173 32.68 57.96 -25.26
N ARG A 174 33.61 57.16 -25.84
CA ARG A 174 34.93 57.65 -26.27
C ARG A 174 35.18 57.71 -27.78
N ASN A 175 34.36 57.12 -28.63
CA ASN A 175 34.57 57.18 -30.08
C ASN A 175 33.27 57.49 -30.82
N LEU A 176 32.89 58.77 -30.81
CA LEU A 176 32.15 59.38 -31.92
C LEU A 176 33.14 59.53 -33.08
N ILE A 177 32.81 59.01 -34.28
CA ILE A 177 32.99 59.66 -35.61
C ILE A 177 32.96 58.63 -36.76
N LYS A 178 32.04 58.93 -37.71
CA LYS A 178 31.97 58.66 -39.17
C LYS A 178 31.73 57.24 -39.72
N LYS A 179 30.61 57.15 -40.48
CA LYS A 179 30.38 56.23 -41.61
C LYS A 179 31.49 56.36 -42.67
N PRO A 180 31.76 55.27 -43.41
CA PRO A 180 31.63 55.37 -44.87
C PRO A 180 30.99 54.15 -45.55
N GLU A 181 30.86 54.30 -46.87
CA GLU A 181 30.00 53.62 -47.84
C GLU A 181 30.51 52.28 -48.42
N ARG A 182 29.54 51.63 -49.10
CA ARG A 182 29.59 50.56 -50.12
C ARG A 182 30.92 50.32 -50.86
N VAL A 183 31.22 49.04 -51.13
CA VAL A 183 31.62 48.53 -52.47
C VAL A 183 31.10 47.10 -52.67
N ALA A 184 30.68 46.80 -53.90
CA ALA A 184 30.02 45.59 -54.36
C ALA A 184 30.94 44.59 -55.08
N HIS A 185 30.47 43.34 -55.11
CA HIS A 185 30.64 42.27 -56.11
C HIS A 185 32.00 41.59 -56.35
N LYS A 186 31.98 40.25 -56.34
CA LYS A 186 32.12 39.44 -57.56
C LYS A 186 31.62 38.00 -57.36
N THR A 187 30.73 37.60 -58.26
CA THR A 187 30.18 36.25 -58.53
C THR A 187 31.18 35.40 -59.32
N PHE A 188 31.10 34.07 -59.18
CA PHE A 188 31.25 32.95 -60.15
C PHE A 188 31.59 31.68 -59.33
N GLY A 189 30.95 30.52 -59.47
CA GLY A 189 30.08 30.00 -60.52
C GLY A 189 29.16 28.86 -60.02
N ARG A 190 28.13 28.61 -60.82
CA ARG A 190 27.11 27.56 -60.68
C ARG A 190 27.69 26.17 -60.91
N GLU A 191 27.41 25.25 -59.99
CA GLU A 191 27.07 23.86 -60.31
C GLU A 191 25.59 23.67 -59.92
N GLU A 192 24.84 22.99 -60.79
CA GLU A 192 23.39 22.86 -60.75
C GLU A 192 22.91 22.17 -59.45
N MET A 193 22.23 22.95 -58.59
CA MET A 193 21.40 22.36 -57.53
C MET A 193 20.16 21.76 -58.19
N ILE A 194 20.08 20.44 -58.16
CA ILE A 194 18.87 19.66 -58.44
C ILE A 194 17.76 20.20 -57.52
N GLU A 195 16.64 20.65 -58.10
CA GLU A 195 15.47 21.07 -57.33
C GLU A 195 14.97 19.90 -56.46
N PRO A 196 14.58 20.14 -55.19
CA PRO A 196 14.04 19.09 -54.35
C PRO A 196 12.81 18.47 -55.02
N PRO A 197 12.59 17.14 -54.89
CA PRO A 197 11.44 16.47 -55.48
C PRO A 197 10.16 17.17 -55.02
N LEU A 198 9.27 17.49 -55.97
CA LEU A 198 7.93 17.99 -55.68
C LEU A 198 7.24 17.01 -54.74
N PHE A 199 7.10 17.40 -53.48
CA PHE A 199 6.23 16.74 -52.53
C PHE A 199 4.81 16.90 -53.07
N ASN A 200 4.26 15.84 -53.67
CA ASN A 200 2.82 15.74 -53.84
C ASN A 200 2.24 15.72 -52.43
N VAL A 201 1.73 16.86 -51.97
CA VAL A 201 0.86 16.92 -50.80
C VAL A 201 -0.28 15.96 -51.13
N LEU A 202 -0.30 14.80 -50.46
CA LEU A 202 -1.44 13.90 -50.50
C LEU A 202 -2.64 14.76 -50.10
N SER A 203 -3.48 15.11 -51.06
CA SER A 203 -4.69 15.87 -50.80
C SER A 203 -5.51 15.04 -49.82
N THR A 204 -5.90 15.62 -48.69
CA THR A 204 -6.71 14.90 -47.71
C THR A 204 -7.96 14.37 -48.41
N PRO A 205 -8.28 13.07 -48.32
CA PRO A 205 -9.45 12.47 -48.98
C PRO A 205 -10.80 12.97 -48.42
N ILE A 206 -10.76 13.94 -47.50
CA ILE A 206 -11.90 14.49 -46.80
C ILE A 206 -12.31 15.79 -47.51
N PRO A 207 -13.56 15.90 -48.01
CA PRO A 207 -14.08 17.14 -48.58
C PRO A 207 -13.89 18.33 -47.61
N GLU A 208 -13.50 19.49 -48.13
CA GLU A 208 -13.48 20.70 -47.31
C GLU A 208 -14.92 21.12 -46.99
N CYS A 209 -15.25 21.29 -45.70
CA CYS A 209 -16.54 21.82 -45.26
C CYS A 209 -16.45 23.35 -45.24
N PRO A 210 -17.14 24.07 -46.15
CA PRO A 210 -17.07 25.53 -46.19
C PRO A 210 -17.71 26.13 -44.94
N VAL A 211 -17.15 27.22 -44.42
CA VAL A 211 -17.71 27.92 -43.24
C VAL A 211 -19.14 28.42 -43.48
N SER A 212 -19.52 28.67 -44.75
CA SER A 212 -20.90 29.02 -45.13
C SER A 212 -21.92 27.90 -44.89
N VAL A 213 -21.48 26.64 -44.86
CA VAL A 213 -22.32 25.49 -44.48
C VAL A 213 -22.55 25.51 -42.97
N LEU A 214 -21.54 25.88 -42.16
CA LEU A 214 -21.62 25.87 -40.69
C LEU A 214 -22.61 26.87 -40.08
N LEU A 215 -23.16 27.79 -40.87
CA LEU A 215 -24.19 28.75 -40.46
C LEU A 215 -25.59 28.40 -40.98
N ASP A 216 -25.70 27.34 -41.79
CA ASP A 216 -26.95 26.87 -42.41
C ASP A 216 -27.38 25.58 -41.72
N LYS A 217 -28.35 25.69 -40.81
CA LYS A 217 -28.88 24.58 -40.01
C LYS A 217 -29.26 23.38 -40.89
N TYR A 218 -29.95 23.60 -42.01
CA TYR A 218 -30.43 22.50 -42.84
C TYR A 218 -29.27 21.75 -43.50
N LYS A 219 -28.29 22.47 -44.04
CA LYS A 219 -27.14 21.84 -44.72
C LYS A 219 -26.23 21.07 -43.77
N ILE A 220 -26.03 21.56 -42.54
CA ILE A 220 -25.24 20.84 -41.53
C ILE A 220 -25.94 19.55 -41.13
N MET A 221 -27.25 19.64 -40.83
CA MET A 221 -28.03 18.48 -40.42
C MET A 221 -28.11 17.44 -41.54
N GLU A 222 -28.25 17.86 -42.78
CA GLU A 222 -28.21 16.96 -43.95
C GLU A 222 -26.82 16.32 -44.13
N THR A 223 -25.75 17.09 -44.00
CA THR A 223 -24.37 16.59 -44.14
C THR A 223 -24.04 15.59 -43.05
N LEU A 224 -24.28 15.94 -41.79
CA LEU A 224 -24.04 15.05 -40.65
C LEU A 224 -24.95 13.83 -40.70
N GLY A 225 -26.25 14.00 -40.97
CA GLY A 225 -27.23 12.91 -41.07
C GLY A 225 -26.80 11.84 -42.07
N ARG A 226 -26.41 12.23 -43.29
CA ARG A 226 -25.92 11.29 -44.32
C ARG A 226 -24.74 10.43 -43.84
N ASN A 227 -23.76 11.05 -43.17
CA ASN A 227 -22.59 10.32 -42.68
C ASN A 227 -22.96 9.42 -41.48
N LEU A 228 -23.83 9.90 -40.58
CA LEU A 228 -24.30 9.12 -39.43
C LEU A 228 -25.16 7.92 -39.85
N ASP A 229 -25.96 8.05 -40.91
CA ASP A 229 -26.76 6.96 -41.48
C ASP A 229 -25.87 5.80 -41.95
N VAL A 230 -24.73 6.10 -42.57
CA VAL A 230 -23.75 5.08 -43.00
C VAL A 230 -23.19 4.32 -41.80
N LEU A 231 -22.88 5.02 -40.70
CA LEU A 231 -22.38 4.39 -39.47
C LEU A 231 -23.44 3.52 -38.80
N ALA A 232 -24.68 4.02 -38.71
CA ALA A 232 -25.80 3.30 -38.12
C ALA A 232 -26.18 2.06 -38.95
N ASP A 233 -26.15 2.18 -40.29
CA ASP A 233 -26.40 1.09 -41.21
C ASP A 233 -25.36 -0.03 -41.09
N TYR A 234 -24.09 0.35 -40.91
CA TYR A 234 -23.01 -0.61 -40.67
C TYR A 234 -23.20 -1.36 -39.36
N ALA A 235 -23.51 -0.66 -38.25
CA ALA A 235 -23.81 -1.28 -36.97
C ALA A 235 -24.98 -2.28 -37.09
N ARG A 236 -26.06 -1.87 -37.77
CA ARG A 236 -27.23 -2.73 -38.03
C ARG A 236 -26.85 -4.01 -38.80
N LYS A 237 -26.08 -3.88 -39.88
CA LYS A 237 -25.59 -5.03 -40.67
C LYS A 237 -24.69 -5.95 -39.84
N PHE A 238 -23.81 -5.39 -39.00
CA PHE A 238 -22.96 -6.17 -38.10
C PHE A 238 -23.79 -6.93 -37.06
N MET A 239 -24.78 -6.28 -36.44
CA MET A 239 -25.65 -6.91 -35.46
C MET A 239 -26.51 -8.04 -36.08
N MET A 240 -26.94 -7.89 -37.33
CA MET A 240 -27.57 -8.99 -38.08
C MET A 240 -26.63 -10.19 -38.22
N LYS A 241 -25.36 -9.96 -38.58
CA LYS A 241 -24.35 -11.04 -38.67
C LYS A 241 -24.10 -11.71 -37.31
N LEU A 242 -24.02 -10.92 -36.23
CA LEU A 242 -23.83 -11.45 -34.87
C LEU A 242 -25.02 -12.34 -34.43
N SER A 243 -26.24 -11.93 -34.77
CA SER A 243 -27.45 -12.73 -34.53
C SER A 243 -27.41 -14.06 -35.30
N THR A 244 -27.05 -14.02 -36.59
CA THR A 244 -26.85 -15.24 -37.40
C THR A 244 -25.77 -16.15 -36.81
N ASN A 245 -24.66 -15.58 -36.34
CA ASN A 245 -23.59 -16.34 -35.71
C ASN A 245 -24.07 -17.07 -34.45
N SER A 246 -24.83 -16.37 -33.61
CA SER A 246 -25.43 -16.96 -32.40
C SER A 246 -26.41 -18.07 -32.76
N ALA A 247 -27.23 -17.89 -33.79
CA ALA A 247 -28.17 -18.90 -34.27
C ALA A 247 -27.46 -20.17 -34.77
N LEU A 248 -26.34 -20.02 -35.50
CA LEU A 248 -25.53 -21.16 -35.95
C LEU A 248 -24.96 -21.97 -34.77
N ASP A 249 -24.55 -21.30 -33.69
CA ASP A 249 -24.09 -21.97 -32.47
C ASP A 249 -25.22 -22.69 -31.73
N TYR A 250 -26.39 -22.08 -31.60
CA TYR A 250 -27.56 -22.76 -31.03
C TYR A 250 -27.95 -24.00 -31.84
N GLU A 251 -27.98 -23.91 -33.17
CA GLU A 251 -28.28 -25.04 -34.05
C GLU A 251 -27.24 -26.16 -33.89
N TYR A 252 -25.96 -25.83 -33.77
CA TYR A 252 -24.89 -26.81 -33.55
C TYR A 252 -25.02 -27.52 -32.21
N MET A 253 -25.25 -26.76 -31.14
CA MET A 253 -25.45 -27.31 -29.79
C MET A 253 -26.64 -28.25 -29.73
N ASP A 254 -27.69 -27.98 -30.50
CA ASP A 254 -28.85 -28.88 -30.60
C ASP A 254 -28.51 -30.17 -31.35
N MET A 255 -27.84 -30.06 -32.51
CA MET A 255 -27.41 -31.23 -33.29
C MET A 255 -26.46 -32.17 -32.54
N LEU A 256 -25.59 -31.65 -31.68
CA LEU A 256 -24.67 -32.46 -30.88
C LEU A 256 -25.41 -33.50 -30.01
N LYS A 257 -26.63 -33.20 -29.58
CA LYS A 257 -27.47 -34.12 -28.78
C LYS A 257 -27.90 -35.36 -29.57
N HIS A 258 -27.96 -35.25 -30.90
CA HIS A 258 -28.47 -36.28 -31.81
C HIS A 258 -27.37 -36.95 -32.65
N LEU A 259 -26.10 -36.65 -32.36
CA LEU A 259 -24.96 -37.11 -33.17
C LEU A 259 -24.70 -38.62 -33.01
N TYR A 260 -25.09 -39.17 -31.85
CA TYR A 260 -25.00 -40.59 -31.56
C TYR A 260 -26.28 -41.10 -30.91
N GLU A 261 -26.70 -42.29 -31.30
CA GLU A 261 -27.82 -43.01 -30.70
C GLU A 261 -27.40 -44.42 -30.31
N ASN A 262 -28.03 -44.95 -29.26
CA ASN A 262 -27.83 -46.32 -28.83
C ASN A 262 -28.80 -47.21 -29.60
N THR A 263 -28.26 -48.00 -30.53
CA THR A 263 -29.05 -48.93 -31.35
C THR A 263 -28.90 -50.36 -30.82
N GLU A 264 -29.96 -51.15 -30.87
CA GLU A 264 -29.90 -52.56 -30.53
C GLU A 264 -29.25 -53.36 -31.67
N THR A 265 -28.12 -54.00 -31.37
CA THR A 265 -27.34 -54.83 -32.30
C THR A 265 -27.24 -56.26 -31.76
N GLN A 266 -27.08 -57.24 -32.65
CA GLN A 266 -26.92 -58.65 -32.30
C GLN A 266 -25.62 -59.19 -32.89
N LEU A 267 -24.78 -59.81 -32.05
CA LEU A 267 -23.55 -60.48 -32.44
C LEU A 267 -23.75 -61.99 -32.36
N GLN A 268 -23.52 -62.69 -33.47
CA GLN A 268 -23.47 -64.15 -33.48
C GLN A 268 -22.06 -64.63 -33.18
N MET A 269 -21.91 -65.51 -32.19
CA MET A 269 -20.63 -66.09 -31.80
C MET A 269 -20.72 -67.61 -31.74
N SER A 270 -19.71 -68.29 -32.26
CA SER A 270 -19.63 -69.76 -32.30
C SER A 270 -18.61 -70.25 -31.28
N ILE A 271 -19.04 -71.01 -30.28
CA ILE A 271 -18.17 -71.52 -29.20
C ILE A 271 -17.87 -73.00 -29.42
N PRO A 272 -16.62 -73.38 -29.75
CA PRO A 272 -16.26 -74.78 -29.98
C PRO A 272 -16.14 -75.58 -28.67
N CYS A 273 -16.60 -76.84 -28.70
CA CYS A 273 -16.48 -77.75 -27.56
C CYS A 273 -15.08 -78.37 -27.48
N HIS A 274 -14.43 -78.28 -26.32
CA HIS A 274 -13.04 -78.71 -26.12
C HIS A 274 -12.87 -80.14 -25.58
N LYS A 275 -13.92 -80.97 -25.51
CA LYS A 275 -13.82 -82.35 -25.00
C LYS A 275 -13.44 -83.35 -26.11
N LYS A 276 -12.23 -83.93 -26.03
CA LYS A 276 -11.81 -85.13 -26.81
C LYS A 276 -12.56 -86.36 -26.25
N GLY A 277 -13.29 -87.06 -27.13
CA GLY A 277 -14.35 -88.00 -26.74
C GLY A 277 -13.91 -89.27 -26.01
N THR A 278 -14.85 -89.85 -25.26
CA THR A 278 -15.05 -91.30 -25.05
C THR A 278 -16.34 -91.55 -24.24
N THR A 279 -17.49 -91.10 -24.74
CA THR A 279 -18.81 -91.69 -24.39
C THR A 279 -19.80 -91.43 -25.51
N LYS A 280 -20.67 -92.41 -25.82
CA LYS A 280 -21.59 -92.54 -26.98
C LYS A 280 -22.66 -91.43 -27.18
N LYS A 281 -22.47 -90.23 -26.62
CA LYS A 281 -23.19 -88.98 -26.93
C LYS A 281 -22.18 -87.84 -27.08
N GLY A 282 -21.34 -87.93 -28.12
CA GLY A 282 -20.29 -86.94 -28.42
C GLY A 282 -20.83 -85.61 -28.97
N CYS A 283 -20.02 -84.55 -28.87
CA CYS A 283 -20.37 -83.18 -29.28
C CYS A 283 -20.83 -83.08 -30.76
N GLN A 284 -21.96 -82.40 -31.01
CA GLN A 284 -22.58 -82.25 -32.35
C GLN A 284 -22.09 -81.03 -33.17
N GLY A 285 -21.26 -80.16 -32.59
CA GLY A 285 -20.74 -78.96 -33.26
C GLY A 285 -20.55 -77.80 -32.28
N PRO A 286 -19.96 -76.67 -32.71
CA PRO A 286 -19.86 -75.49 -31.86
C PRO A 286 -21.25 -74.88 -31.57
N ALA A 287 -21.42 -74.35 -30.35
CA ALA A 287 -22.66 -73.69 -29.96
C ALA A 287 -22.70 -72.27 -30.54
N ASN A 288 -23.72 -71.95 -31.34
CA ASN A 288 -23.92 -70.60 -31.86
C ASN A 288 -24.80 -69.80 -30.89
N LEU A 289 -24.21 -68.80 -30.23
CA LEU A 289 -24.90 -67.88 -29.34
C LEU A 289 -25.17 -66.57 -30.07
N VAL A 290 -26.33 -65.96 -29.80
CA VAL A 290 -26.66 -64.61 -30.26
C VAL A 290 -26.64 -63.68 -29.06
N VAL A 291 -25.66 -62.81 -28.99
CA VAL A 291 -25.54 -61.78 -27.96
C VAL A 291 -26.22 -60.52 -28.45
N LYS A 292 -27.31 -60.10 -27.80
CA LYS A 292 -27.95 -58.80 -28.06
C LYS A 292 -27.37 -57.76 -27.13
N TYR A 293 -26.92 -56.64 -27.66
CA TYR A 293 -26.36 -55.53 -26.90
C TYR A 293 -26.75 -54.20 -27.56
N ARG A 294 -26.67 -53.10 -26.81
CA ARG A 294 -26.83 -51.76 -27.37
C ARG A 294 -25.47 -51.19 -27.71
N GLU A 295 -25.32 -50.71 -28.92
CA GLU A 295 -24.09 -50.06 -29.36
C GLU A 295 -24.36 -48.64 -29.83
N LYS A 296 -23.40 -47.77 -29.49
CA LYS A 296 -23.38 -46.38 -29.91
C LYS A 296 -23.12 -46.32 -31.42
N LYS A 297 -24.13 -45.96 -32.21
CA LYS A 297 -23.99 -45.66 -33.64
C LYS A 297 -24.04 -44.16 -33.88
N SER A 298 -23.29 -43.71 -34.88
CA SER A 298 -23.34 -42.34 -35.34
C SER A 298 -24.52 -42.14 -36.30
N CYS A 299 -25.18 -41.00 -36.22
CA CYS A 299 -26.16 -40.57 -37.21
C CYS A 299 -25.48 -39.73 -38.28
N ASP A 300 -25.18 -40.32 -39.44
CA ASP A 300 -24.42 -39.67 -40.52
C ASP A 300 -25.10 -38.39 -41.06
N PRO A 301 -26.44 -38.31 -41.27
CA PRO A 301 -27.09 -37.07 -41.69
C PRO A 301 -26.91 -35.89 -40.72
N VAL A 302 -26.95 -36.17 -39.41
CA VAL A 302 -26.74 -35.14 -38.36
C VAL A 302 -25.28 -34.71 -38.34
N ARG A 303 -24.34 -35.64 -38.49
CA ARG A 303 -22.91 -35.36 -38.60
C ARG A 303 -22.60 -34.47 -39.82
N ASP A 304 -23.21 -34.74 -40.96
CA ASP A 304 -23.02 -33.96 -42.19
C ASP A 304 -23.60 -32.55 -42.06
N ARG A 305 -24.81 -32.39 -41.49
CA ARG A 305 -25.37 -31.05 -41.22
C ARG A 305 -24.54 -30.29 -40.19
N ALA A 306 -24.06 -30.95 -39.13
CA ALA A 306 -23.18 -30.35 -38.14
C ALA A 306 -21.88 -29.84 -38.77
N SER A 307 -21.31 -30.60 -39.70
CA SER A 307 -20.11 -30.20 -40.45
C SER A 307 -20.36 -28.98 -41.34
N ARG A 308 -21.47 -28.96 -42.10
CA ARG A 308 -21.89 -27.80 -42.91
C ARG A 308 -22.15 -26.56 -42.07
N ASN A 309 -22.83 -26.68 -40.94
CA ASN A 309 -23.07 -25.56 -40.02
C ASN A 309 -21.73 -24.97 -39.52
N ARG A 310 -20.72 -25.79 -39.22
CA ARG A 310 -19.39 -25.30 -38.83
C ARG A 310 -18.62 -24.66 -40.00
N GLU A 311 -18.89 -25.05 -41.24
CA GLU A 311 -18.38 -24.36 -42.43
C GLU A 311 -19.04 -22.99 -42.62
N GLU A 312 -20.39 -22.92 -42.51
CA GLU A 312 -21.16 -21.67 -42.53
C GLU A 312 -20.67 -20.70 -41.44
N PHE A 313 -20.46 -21.20 -40.22
CA PHE A 313 -19.87 -20.44 -39.11
C PHE A 313 -18.47 -19.90 -39.45
N LYS A 314 -17.58 -20.74 -40.00
CA LYS A 314 -16.24 -20.31 -40.41
C LYS A 314 -16.25 -19.29 -41.54
N MET A 315 -17.23 -19.35 -42.45
CA MET A 315 -17.41 -18.35 -43.50
C MET A 315 -17.85 -17.01 -42.90
N LEU A 316 -18.88 -17.02 -42.06
CA LEU A 316 -19.39 -15.83 -41.39
C LEU A 316 -18.32 -15.16 -40.50
N MET A 317 -17.56 -15.96 -39.74
CA MET A 317 -16.45 -15.45 -38.92
C MET A 317 -15.36 -14.80 -39.77
N ARG A 318 -15.01 -15.36 -40.94
CA ARG A 318 -14.04 -14.73 -41.85
C ARG A 318 -14.55 -13.39 -42.37
N GLU A 319 -15.85 -13.26 -42.64
CA GLU A 319 -16.43 -11.97 -43.03
C GLU A 319 -16.45 -10.96 -41.89
N MET A 320 -16.74 -11.39 -40.66
CA MET A 320 -16.79 -10.51 -39.48
C MET A 320 -15.40 -10.06 -39.01
N LEU A 321 -14.36 -10.86 -39.27
CA LEU A 321 -12.96 -10.55 -38.94
C LEU A 321 -12.24 -9.73 -40.03
N HIS A 322 -12.92 -9.42 -41.14
CA HIS A 322 -12.36 -8.56 -42.17
C HIS A 322 -12.11 -7.14 -41.64
N GLN A 323 -11.11 -6.45 -42.18
CA GLN A 323 -10.82 -5.07 -41.81
C GLN A 323 -12.02 -4.17 -42.10
N MET A 324 -12.25 -3.19 -41.21
CA MET A 324 -13.35 -2.24 -41.36
C MET A 324 -13.21 -1.48 -42.70
N PRO A 325 -14.29 -1.36 -43.50
CA PRO A 325 -14.20 -0.68 -44.78
C PRO A 325 -13.73 0.77 -44.60
N PRO A 326 -12.78 1.26 -45.41
CA PRO A 326 -12.25 2.62 -45.30
C PRO A 326 -13.33 3.71 -45.35
N ASP A 327 -14.43 3.46 -46.07
CA ASP A 327 -15.56 4.37 -46.19
C ASP A 327 -16.22 4.66 -44.82
N ILE A 328 -16.32 3.66 -43.94
CA ILE A 328 -16.88 3.85 -42.59
C ILE A 328 -16.00 4.80 -41.77
N CYS A 329 -14.67 4.62 -41.86
CA CYS A 329 -13.71 5.50 -41.19
C CYS A 329 -13.74 6.92 -41.77
N LEU A 330 -13.89 7.07 -43.09
CA LEU A 330 -13.99 8.38 -43.75
C LEU A 330 -15.26 9.13 -43.34
N ASN A 331 -16.41 8.45 -43.23
CA ASN A 331 -17.66 9.06 -42.78
C ASN A 331 -17.57 9.51 -41.31
N ALA A 332 -16.99 8.69 -40.42
CA ALA A 332 -16.75 9.07 -39.03
C ALA A 332 -15.82 10.29 -38.91
N LEU A 333 -14.73 10.31 -39.67
CA LEU A 333 -13.78 11.42 -39.70
C LEU A 333 -14.38 12.70 -40.29
N CYS A 334 -15.27 12.58 -41.28
CA CYS A 334 -16.02 13.70 -41.85
C CYS A 334 -16.93 14.36 -40.79
N VAL A 335 -17.64 13.54 -40.01
CA VAL A 335 -18.45 14.00 -38.88
C VAL A 335 -17.58 14.70 -37.84
N GLU A 336 -16.48 14.07 -37.40
CA GLU A 336 -15.58 14.64 -36.38
C GLU A 336 -14.97 15.97 -36.84
N LYS A 337 -14.51 16.06 -38.09
CA LYS A 337 -13.97 17.30 -38.68
C LYS A 337 -15.04 18.39 -38.73
N THR A 338 -16.28 18.04 -39.12
CA THR A 338 -17.40 18.99 -39.18
C THR A 338 -17.77 19.52 -37.80
N LEU A 339 -17.84 18.64 -36.78
CA LEU A 339 -18.09 19.05 -35.39
C LEU A 339 -16.95 19.90 -34.83
N THR A 340 -15.70 19.54 -35.11
CA THR A 340 -14.51 20.30 -34.67
C THR A 340 -14.52 21.70 -35.26
N LEU A 341 -14.87 21.84 -36.55
CA LEU A 341 -15.01 23.14 -37.21
C LEU A 341 -16.17 23.95 -36.61
N LEU A 342 -17.33 23.33 -36.36
CA LEU A 342 -18.47 23.98 -35.71
C LEU A 342 -18.08 24.55 -34.34
N LEU A 343 -17.42 23.74 -33.51
CA LEU A 343 -16.97 24.13 -32.16
C LEU A 343 -15.90 25.23 -32.20
N LYS A 344 -14.97 25.16 -33.16
CA LYS A 344 -13.95 26.19 -33.36
C LYS A 344 -14.59 27.52 -33.73
N GLN A 345 -15.57 27.51 -34.64
CA GLN A 345 -16.29 28.72 -35.05
C GLN A 345 -17.13 29.30 -33.91
N TRP A 346 -17.84 28.45 -33.17
CA TRP A 346 -18.56 28.82 -31.95
C TRP A 346 -17.66 29.55 -30.95
N LYS A 347 -16.52 28.94 -30.57
CA LYS A 347 -15.57 29.51 -29.60
C LYS A 347 -14.94 30.84 -30.07
N SER A 348 -14.79 31.02 -31.38
CA SER A 348 -14.27 32.27 -31.95
C SER A 348 -15.32 33.36 -32.19
N CYS A 349 -16.61 33.04 -31.99
CA CYS A 349 -17.70 33.95 -32.31
C CYS A 349 -17.88 35.00 -31.20
N GLN A 350 -17.64 36.27 -31.54
CA GLN A 350 -17.88 37.41 -30.63
C GLN A 350 -19.24 38.09 -30.85
N ASN A 351 -19.98 37.70 -31.89
CA ASN A 351 -21.23 38.36 -32.28
C ASN A 351 -22.45 37.64 -31.66
N PRO A 352 -23.29 38.32 -30.85
CA PRO A 352 -24.43 37.72 -30.17
C PRO A 352 -25.47 37.07 -31.09
N ALA A 353 -25.70 37.63 -32.28
CA ALA A 353 -26.70 37.10 -33.23
C ALA A 353 -26.25 35.80 -33.89
N PHE A 354 -24.94 35.67 -34.15
CA PHE A 354 -24.35 34.43 -34.66
C PHE A 354 -24.19 33.39 -33.56
N SER A 355 -23.89 33.81 -32.32
CA SER A 355 -23.87 32.94 -31.15
C SER A 355 -25.20 32.21 -30.98
N LYS A 356 -26.33 32.93 -30.93
CA LYS A 356 -27.66 32.28 -30.79
C LYS A 356 -27.98 31.29 -31.93
N LYS A 357 -27.50 31.54 -33.15
CA LYS A 357 -27.63 30.60 -34.28
C LYS A 357 -26.78 29.34 -34.10
N PHE A 358 -25.52 29.49 -33.70
CA PHE A 358 -24.65 28.35 -33.41
C PHE A 358 -25.15 27.51 -32.24
N GLU A 359 -25.75 28.14 -31.23
CA GLU A 359 -26.39 27.47 -30.10
C GLU A 359 -27.58 26.62 -30.55
N ASP A 360 -28.48 27.16 -31.39
CA ASP A 360 -29.59 26.40 -31.98
C ASP A 360 -29.11 25.23 -32.85
N ILE A 361 -28.09 25.46 -33.68
CA ILE A 361 -27.46 24.42 -34.51
C ILE A 361 -26.81 23.35 -33.62
N GLY A 362 -26.08 23.73 -32.58
CA GLY A 362 -25.42 22.83 -31.64
C GLY A 362 -26.41 21.97 -30.87
N CYS A 363 -27.49 22.57 -30.35
CA CYS A 363 -28.57 21.85 -29.67
C CYS A 363 -29.28 20.88 -30.63
N SER A 364 -29.60 21.33 -31.85
CA SER A 364 -30.23 20.46 -32.85
C SER A 364 -29.34 19.29 -33.25
N THR A 365 -28.03 19.56 -33.40
CA THR A 365 -27.04 18.52 -33.69
C THR A 365 -26.97 17.51 -32.56
N PHE A 366 -26.96 17.96 -31.30
CA PHE A 366 -26.98 17.09 -30.12
C PHE A 366 -28.18 16.11 -30.16
N TYR A 367 -29.41 16.61 -30.33
CA TYR A 367 -30.58 15.74 -30.35
C TYR A 367 -30.62 14.81 -31.58
N MET A 368 -30.11 15.24 -32.74
CA MET A 368 -29.94 14.33 -33.89
C MET A 368 -29.00 13.16 -33.57
N PHE A 369 -27.89 13.40 -32.86
CA PHE A 369 -27.05 12.29 -32.40
C PHE A 369 -27.81 11.35 -31.46
N ILE A 370 -28.60 11.89 -30.53
CA ILE A 370 -29.45 11.10 -29.62
C ILE A 370 -30.49 10.28 -30.37
N ASP A 371 -31.08 10.81 -31.43
CA ASP A 371 -32.04 10.12 -32.32
C ASP A 371 -31.40 8.98 -33.11
N MET A 372 -30.12 9.10 -33.44
CA MET A 372 -29.37 8.09 -34.17
C MET A 372 -28.88 6.91 -33.29
N VAL A 373 -28.91 7.05 -31.95
CA VAL A 373 -28.54 5.95 -31.01
C VAL A 373 -29.66 4.91 -30.95
N SER A 374 -29.73 4.05 -31.96
CA SER A 374 -30.59 2.85 -31.99
C SER A 374 -30.02 1.70 -31.15
N ASP A 375 -30.81 0.65 -30.91
CA ASP A 375 -30.32 -0.58 -30.24
C ASP A 375 -29.15 -1.22 -31.00
N SER A 376 -29.11 -1.11 -32.33
CA SER A 376 -28.00 -1.63 -33.14
C SER A 376 -26.71 -0.83 -32.92
N VAL A 377 -26.82 0.50 -32.91
CA VAL A 377 -25.71 1.40 -32.60
C VAL A 377 -25.21 1.15 -31.19
N ARG A 378 -26.13 0.92 -30.23
CA ARG A 378 -25.86 0.64 -28.82
C ARG A 378 -25.10 -0.65 -28.55
N GLN A 379 -25.41 -1.70 -29.29
CA GLN A 379 -24.80 -3.01 -29.08
C GLN A 379 -23.47 -3.18 -29.82
N PHE A 380 -23.19 -2.33 -30.82
CA PHE A 380 -21.93 -2.34 -31.54
C PHE A 380 -20.90 -1.36 -30.91
N PRO A 381 -19.83 -1.85 -30.24
CA PRO A 381 -18.95 -1.00 -29.43
C PRO A 381 -18.27 0.16 -30.18
N PRO A 382 -17.77 0.00 -31.43
CA PRO A 382 -17.13 1.11 -32.14
C PRO A 382 -18.07 2.28 -32.40
N THR A 383 -19.31 2.02 -32.79
CA THR A 383 -20.29 3.09 -32.98
C THR A 383 -20.70 3.69 -31.65
N MET A 384 -20.89 2.90 -30.58
CA MET A 384 -21.19 3.49 -29.29
C MET A 384 -20.11 4.43 -28.78
N GLN A 385 -18.85 4.02 -28.88
CA GLN A 385 -17.74 4.87 -28.46
C GLN A 385 -17.71 6.19 -29.24
N PHE A 386 -17.95 6.12 -30.56
CA PHE A 386 -18.01 7.31 -31.41
C PHE A 386 -19.18 8.23 -31.03
N PHE A 387 -20.40 7.69 -31.00
CA PHE A 387 -21.61 8.45 -30.66
C PHE A 387 -21.55 9.01 -29.24
N SER A 388 -21.05 8.25 -28.26
CA SER A 388 -20.92 8.72 -26.88
C SER A 388 -19.96 9.90 -26.78
N THR A 389 -18.83 9.83 -27.47
CA THR A 389 -17.83 10.91 -27.51
C THR A 389 -18.41 12.19 -28.11
N CYS A 390 -19.13 12.07 -29.24
CA CYS A 390 -19.78 13.22 -29.88
C CYS A 390 -20.90 13.81 -29.03
N VAL A 391 -21.73 12.97 -28.41
CA VAL A 391 -22.82 13.39 -27.51
C VAL A 391 -22.28 14.09 -26.27
N GLU A 392 -21.22 13.57 -25.66
CA GLU A 392 -20.57 14.21 -24.51
C GLU A 392 -19.98 15.57 -24.89
N LEU A 393 -19.30 15.65 -26.03
CA LEU A 393 -18.70 16.89 -26.53
C LEU A 393 -19.75 17.97 -26.82
N LEU A 394 -20.82 17.61 -27.53
CA LEU A 394 -21.94 18.51 -27.83
C LEU A 394 -22.73 18.87 -26.58
N GLY A 395 -22.98 17.89 -25.70
CA GLY A 395 -23.72 18.05 -24.46
C GLY A 395 -23.03 19.01 -23.50
N LYS A 396 -21.72 18.84 -23.27
CA LYS A 396 -20.93 19.77 -22.45
C LYS A 396 -20.87 21.18 -23.03
N THR A 397 -20.89 21.32 -24.35
CA THR A 397 -20.72 22.64 -25.00
C THR A 397 -22.03 23.42 -25.13
N PHE A 398 -23.14 22.76 -25.49
CA PHE A 398 -24.38 23.45 -25.86
C PHE A 398 -25.57 23.17 -24.92
N ILE A 399 -25.52 22.11 -24.10
CA ILE A 399 -26.66 21.66 -23.29
C ILE A 399 -26.43 21.90 -21.79
N MET A 400 -25.29 21.47 -21.25
CA MET A 400 -25.04 21.38 -19.80
C MET A 400 -25.21 22.71 -19.05
N GLU A 401 -24.78 23.83 -19.64
CA GLU A 401 -24.91 25.17 -19.05
C GLU A 401 -26.13 25.95 -19.58
N ASN A 402 -26.96 25.33 -20.44
CA ASN A 402 -28.07 26.00 -21.10
C ASN A 402 -29.38 25.80 -20.32
N ARG A 403 -29.85 26.88 -19.68
CA ARG A 403 -31.10 26.88 -18.90
C ARG A 403 -32.30 26.39 -19.70
N THR A 404 -32.39 26.73 -20.99
CA THR A 404 -33.53 26.35 -21.84
C THR A 404 -33.56 24.86 -22.20
N GLN A 405 -32.42 24.17 -22.07
CA GLN A 405 -32.28 22.78 -22.49
C GLN A 405 -32.37 21.79 -21.32
N THR A 406 -32.29 22.26 -20.07
CA THR A 406 -32.23 21.38 -18.90
C THR A 406 -33.51 20.55 -18.74
N GLU A 407 -34.68 21.19 -18.90
CA GLU A 407 -35.97 20.49 -18.84
C GLU A 407 -36.22 19.61 -20.09
N VAL A 408 -35.79 20.07 -21.26
CA VAL A 408 -35.88 19.30 -22.52
C VAL A 408 -35.01 18.03 -22.43
N LEU A 409 -33.82 18.13 -21.85
CA LEU A 409 -32.94 17.01 -21.59
C LEU A 409 -33.57 16.04 -20.59
N LEU A 410 -34.18 16.53 -19.51
CA LEU A 410 -34.92 15.67 -18.57
C LEU A 410 -36.03 14.90 -19.30
N ARG A 411 -36.89 15.59 -20.07
CA ARG A 411 -37.95 14.92 -20.86
C ARG A 411 -37.37 13.87 -21.82
N THR A 412 -36.20 14.14 -22.42
CA THR A 412 -35.50 13.19 -23.29
C THR A 412 -35.01 11.96 -22.53
N ILE A 413 -34.45 12.14 -21.33
CA ILE A 413 -34.03 11.06 -20.43
C ILE A 413 -35.24 10.19 -20.06
N LEU A 414 -36.35 10.82 -19.68
CA LEU A 414 -37.58 10.12 -19.29
C LEU A 414 -38.18 9.34 -20.47
N ALA A 415 -38.12 9.88 -21.69
CA ALA A 415 -38.62 9.23 -22.89
C ALA A 415 -37.72 8.07 -23.39
N ARG A 416 -36.43 8.06 -23.04
CA ARG A 416 -35.46 7.08 -23.54
C ARG A 416 -34.60 6.47 -22.41
N PRO A 417 -35.20 5.61 -21.56
CA PRO A 417 -34.51 5.03 -20.41
C PRO A 417 -33.24 4.23 -20.77
N LYS A 418 -33.21 3.59 -21.95
CA LYS A 418 -32.07 2.77 -22.41
C LYS A 418 -30.75 3.54 -22.62
N ILE A 419 -30.80 4.87 -22.72
CA ILE A 419 -29.63 5.75 -22.94
C ILE A 419 -29.41 6.72 -21.78
N VAL A 420 -30.05 6.51 -20.62
CA VAL A 420 -29.89 7.36 -19.42
C VAL A 420 -28.41 7.51 -19.05
N GLY A 421 -27.63 6.43 -19.10
CA GLY A 421 -26.19 6.47 -18.78
C GLY A 421 -25.37 7.44 -19.64
N LEU A 422 -25.82 7.73 -20.87
CA LEU A 422 -25.17 8.70 -21.76
C LEU A 422 -25.58 10.15 -21.45
N LEU A 423 -26.82 10.35 -21.03
CA LEU A 423 -27.43 11.68 -20.83
C LEU A 423 -27.23 12.22 -19.41
N LEU A 424 -27.19 11.34 -18.40
CA LEU A 424 -27.09 11.69 -16.99
C LEU A 424 -25.84 12.52 -16.64
N PRO A 425 -24.66 12.32 -17.25
CA PRO A 425 -23.50 13.18 -17.02
C PRO A 425 -23.69 14.62 -17.48
N ILE A 426 -24.54 14.85 -18.49
CA ILE A 426 -24.82 16.17 -19.10
C ILE A 426 -25.96 16.88 -18.34
N PHE A 427 -26.81 16.12 -17.66
CA PHE A 427 -27.93 16.67 -16.90
C PHE A 427 -27.45 17.41 -15.65
N GLN A 428 -27.65 18.74 -15.65
CA GLN A 428 -27.24 19.63 -14.57
C GLN A 428 -28.43 20.50 -14.11
N PRO A 429 -29.26 19.99 -13.16
CA PRO A 429 -30.44 20.70 -12.70
C PRO A 429 -30.18 22.07 -12.05
N SER A 430 -28.95 22.35 -11.59
CA SER A 430 -28.61 23.59 -10.88
C SER A 430 -28.68 24.83 -11.73
N THR A 431 -28.67 24.68 -13.05
CA THR A 431 -28.78 25.82 -13.97
C THR A 431 -30.21 26.38 -13.99
N CYS A 432 -31.22 25.64 -13.51
CA CYS A 432 -32.63 25.99 -13.55
C CYS A 432 -33.31 25.79 -12.18
N GLU A 433 -32.98 26.64 -11.22
CA GLU A 433 -33.55 26.59 -9.85
C GLU A 433 -35.07 26.83 -9.85
N ASP A 434 -35.56 27.70 -10.73
CA ASP A 434 -36.97 28.12 -10.77
C ASP A 434 -37.95 27.00 -11.15
N SER A 435 -37.50 25.97 -11.89
CA SER A 435 -38.31 24.83 -12.32
C SER A 435 -37.94 23.52 -11.60
N PHE A 436 -37.15 23.60 -10.53
CA PHE A 436 -36.66 22.43 -9.78
C PHE A 436 -37.81 21.56 -9.26
N THR A 437 -38.84 22.16 -8.68
CA THR A 437 -39.99 21.44 -8.12
C THR A 437 -40.76 20.67 -9.19
N GLU A 438 -40.94 21.27 -10.37
CA GLU A 438 -41.61 20.65 -11.51
C GLU A 438 -40.76 19.50 -12.09
N MET A 439 -39.44 19.68 -12.19
CA MET A 439 -38.52 18.62 -12.61
C MET A 439 -38.53 17.43 -11.64
N TYR A 440 -38.53 17.71 -10.33
CA TYR A 440 -38.57 16.69 -9.28
C TYR A 440 -39.90 15.90 -9.31
N GLU A 441 -41.02 16.61 -9.44
CA GLU A 441 -42.35 16.01 -9.58
C GLU A 441 -42.43 15.10 -10.82
N ASN A 442 -41.93 15.58 -11.97
CA ASN A 442 -41.88 14.80 -13.20
C ASN A 442 -41.08 13.50 -13.05
N VAL A 443 -39.96 13.52 -12.32
CA VAL A 443 -39.17 12.29 -12.06
C VAL A 443 -39.95 11.30 -11.20
N ILE A 444 -40.64 11.77 -10.15
CA ILE A 444 -41.39 10.91 -9.24
C ILE A 444 -42.58 10.25 -9.95
N GLN A 445 -43.33 11.02 -10.74
CA GLN A 445 -44.57 10.58 -11.41
C GLN A 445 -44.35 9.57 -12.54
N THR A 446 -43.12 9.40 -13.02
CA THR A 446 -42.84 8.44 -14.11
C THR A 446 -42.84 6.99 -13.62
N ASN A 447 -43.14 6.01 -14.48
CA ASN A 447 -42.99 4.56 -14.17
C ASN A 447 -41.61 4.02 -14.56
N LEU A 448 -40.56 4.81 -14.32
CA LEU A 448 -39.18 4.38 -14.57
C LEU A 448 -38.69 3.39 -13.51
N ASP A 449 -37.65 2.62 -13.89
CA ASP A 449 -36.87 1.81 -12.98
C ASP A 449 -36.40 2.64 -11.77
N VAL A 450 -36.47 2.03 -10.58
CA VAL A 450 -36.07 2.64 -9.30
C VAL A 450 -34.62 3.12 -9.37
N GLU A 451 -33.71 2.40 -10.05
CA GLU A 451 -32.32 2.82 -10.23
C GLU A 451 -32.19 4.13 -11.02
N VAL A 452 -33.01 4.30 -12.06
CA VAL A 452 -33.02 5.50 -12.90
C VAL A 452 -33.62 6.69 -12.15
N LYS A 453 -34.74 6.47 -11.44
CA LYS A 453 -35.32 7.49 -10.56
C LYS A 453 -34.33 7.93 -9.50
N PHE A 454 -33.70 6.96 -8.83
CA PHE A 454 -32.74 7.25 -7.79
C PHE A 454 -31.53 8.04 -8.34
N SER A 455 -31.00 7.66 -9.50
CA SER A 455 -29.87 8.37 -10.13
C SER A 455 -30.21 9.82 -10.49
N LEU A 456 -31.43 10.06 -10.98
CA LEU A 456 -31.94 11.42 -11.26
C LEU A 456 -32.18 12.22 -9.99
N LEU A 457 -32.78 11.59 -8.97
CA LEU A 457 -33.00 12.19 -7.66
C LEU A 457 -31.67 12.49 -6.97
N SER A 458 -30.65 11.64 -7.09
CA SER A 458 -29.31 11.89 -6.57
C SER A 458 -28.67 13.10 -7.24
N LYS A 459 -28.85 13.28 -8.55
CA LYS A 459 -28.40 14.50 -9.27
C LYS A 459 -29.16 15.75 -8.78
N LEU A 460 -30.47 15.63 -8.55
CA LEU A 460 -31.29 16.71 -7.99
C LEU A 460 -30.93 17.02 -6.52
N CYS A 461 -30.59 16.01 -5.70
CA CYS A 461 -30.17 16.14 -4.30
C CYS A 461 -28.71 16.57 -4.14
N SER A 462 -27.85 16.30 -5.14
CA SER A 462 -26.45 16.72 -5.15
C SER A 462 -26.25 18.23 -5.33
N LEU A 463 -27.34 19.00 -5.40
CA LEU A 463 -27.34 20.40 -5.77
C LEU A 463 -27.76 21.33 -4.61
N VAL A 464 -26.83 22.25 -4.35
CA VAL A 464 -26.92 23.57 -3.70
C VAL A 464 -27.16 23.61 -2.18
N GLU A 465 -26.30 24.37 -1.48
CA GLU A 465 -26.47 24.79 -0.08
C GLU A 465 -27.88 25.33 0.21
N SER A 466 -28.57 25.89 -0.79
CA SER A 466 -29.94 26.41 -0.69
C SER A 466 -31.02 25.34 -0.51
N CYS A 467 -30.83 24.11 -1.01
CA CYS A 467 -31.80 23.02 -0.88
C CYS A 467 -31.53 22.10 0.32
N ARG A 468 -30.34 22.18 0.94
CA ARG A 468 -29.99 21.35 2.11
C ARG A 468 -30.91 21.61 3.30
N GLY A 469 -31.28 22.88 3.54
CA GLY A 469 -32.25 23.23 4.58
C GLY A 469 -33.61 22.56 4.36
N PHE A 470 -34.10 22.52 3.11
CA PHE A 470 -35.34 21.82 2.77
C PHE A 470 -35.24 20.31 2.95
N LEU A 471 -34.12 19.69 2.53
CA LEU A 471 -33.90 18.26 2.70
C LEU A 471 -33.77 17.89 4.18
N ILE A 472 -33.13 18.71 5.01
CA ILE A 472 -33.03 18.51 6.45
C ILE A 472 -34.40 18.44 7.13
N GLU A 473 -35.40 19.18 6.63
CA GLU A 473 -36.77 19.16 7.17
C GLU A 473 -37.61 17.96 6.71
N ILE A 474 -37.38 17.46 5.50
CA ILE A 474 -38.19 16.38 4.91
C ILE A 474 -37.59 15.00 5.15
N PHE A 475 -36.26 14.88 5.04
CA PHE A 475 -35.56 13.61 5.13
C PHE A 475 -35.84 12.86 6.44
N PRO A 476 -35.92 13.51 7.62
CA PRO A 476 -36.28 12.83 8.88
C PRO A 476 -37.72 12.32 8.94
N ARG A 477 -38.63 12.88 8.13
CA ARG A 477 -40.05 12.49 8.11
C ARG A 477 -40.30 11.20 7.33
N ILE A 478 -39.31 10.72 6.58
CA ILE A 478 -39.39 9.44 5.85
C ILE A 478 -39.08 8.31 6.84
N PRO A 479 -39.91 7.25 6.91
CA PRO A 479 -39.69 6.12 7.83
C PRO A 479 -38.58 5.19 7.30
N TRP A 480 -37.34 5.66 7.27
CA TRP A 480 -36.20 4.97 6.65
C TRP A 480 -35.96 3.56 7.18
N VAL A 481 -36.29 3.29 8.45
CA VAL A 481 -36.19 1.94 9.04
C VAL A 481 -37.14 0.97 8.35
N GLU A 482 -38.39 1.36 8.15
CA GLU A 482 -39.41 0.56 7.47
C GLU A 482 -39.07 0.39 5.99
N VAL A 483 -38.58 1.47 5.34
CA VAL A 483 -38.14 1.43 3.94
C VAL A 483 -36.99 0.43 3.76
N LEU A 484 -35.99 0.47 4.64
CA LEU A 484 -34.83 -0.41 4.56
C LEU A 484 -35.22 -1.89 4.83
N GLN A 485 -36.15 -2.13 5.76
CA GLN A 485 -36.71 -3.47 6.00
C GLN A 485 -37.51 -3.98 4.79
N HIS A 486 -38.32 -3.12 4.16
CA HIS A 486 -39.05 -3.47 2.96
C HIS A 486 -38.12 -3.81 1.79
N PHE A 487 -37.08 -2.99 1.56
CA PHE A 487 -36.06 -3.27 0.55
C PHE A 487 -35.32 -4.59 0.82
N ARG A 488 -35.04 -4.93 2.09
CA ARG A 488 -34.46 -6.23 2.46
C ARG A 488 -35.35 -7.42 2.12
N LEU A 489 -36.67 -7.25 2.16
CA LEU A 489 -37.64 -8.34 1.92
C LEU A 489 -38.02 -8.51 0.45
N VAL A 490 -38.01 -7.43 -0.33
CA VAL A 490 -38.62 -7.39 -1.68
C VAL A 490 -37.58 -7.34 -2.80
N GLU A 491 -36.44 -6.67 -2.58
CA GLU A 491 -35.47 -6.35 -3.64
C GLU A 491 -34.22 -7.24 -3.59
N GLY A 492 -33.53 -7.37 -4.73
CA GLY A 492 -32.29 -8.16 -4.81
C GLY A 492 -31.11 -7.52 -4.05
N ALA A 493 -30.13 -8.35 -3.64
CA ALA A 493 -28.97 -7.90 -2.84
C ALA A 493 -28.19 -6.73 -3.47
N THR A 494 -28.14 -6.64 -4.80
CA THR A 494 -27.50 -5.53 -5.53
C THR A 494 -28.22 -4.21 -5.33
N ALA A 495 -29.56 -4.20 -5.41
CA ALA A 495 -30.37 -2.99 -5.23
C ALA A 495 -30.31 -2.52 -3.77
N LEU A 496 -30.40 -3.44 -2.81
CA LEU A 496 -30.26 -3.15 -1.39
C LEU A 496 -28.87 -2.57 -1.06
N LYS A 497 -27.80 -3.10 -1.66
CA LYS A 497 -26.44 -2.57 -1.52
C LYS A 497 -26.34 -1.12 -2.01
N GLN A 498 -26.85 -0.84 -3.22
CA GLN A 498 -26.86 0.53 -3.75
C GLN A 498 -27.65 1.47 -2.84
N PHE A 499 -28.82 1.03 -2.36
CA PHE A 499 -29.65 1.79 -1.45
C PHE A 499 -28.92 2.11 -0.13
N GLN A 500 -28.29 1.12 0.51
CA GLN A 500 -27.51 1.34 1.74
C GLN A 500 -26.36 2.32 1.52
N ASN A 501 -25.59 2.17 0.43
CA ASN A 501 -24.48 3.07 0.10
C ASN A 501 -24.95 4.54 0.04
N LEU A 502 -26.08 4.76 -0.63
CA LEU A 502 -26.60 6.09 -0.88
C LEU A 502 -27.25 6.69 0.38
N LEU A 503 -28.04 5.90 1.10
CA LEU A 503 -28.65 6.31 2.37
C LEU A 503 -27.57 6.69 3.40
N PHE A 504 -26.52 5.87 3.52
CA PHE A 504 -25.40 6.13 4.44
C PHE A 504 -24.69 7.46 4.12
N ASN A 505 -24.44 7.70 2.84
CA ASN A 505 -23.83 8.95 2.37
C ASN A 505 -24.72 10.16 2.70
N LEU A 506 -26.02 10.09 2.41
CA LEU A 506 -26.96 11.18 2.69
C LEU A 506 -27.10 11.47 4.19
N LEU A 507 -27.19 10.43 5.03
CA LEU A 507 -27.25 10.58 6.50
C LEU A 507 -26.05 11.37 7.03
N LEU A 508 -24.84 11.04 6.57
CA LEU A 508 -23.61 11.71 7.03
C LEU A 508 -23.44 13.10 6.41
N VAL A 509 -23.81 13.32 5.15
CA VAL A 509 -23.72 14.65 4.53
C VAL A 509 -24.72 15.62 5.15
N LEU A 510 -25.99 15.21 5.29
CA LEU A 510 -27.04 16.05 5.87
C LEU A 510 -26.85 16.23 7.37
N GLY A 511 -26.39 15.20 8.09
CA GLY A 511 -26.16 15.22 9.53
C GLY A 511 -24.97 16.09 10.00
N ASN A 512 -24.09 16.50 9.09
CA ASN A 512 -22.94 17.38 9.39
C ASN A 512 -23.03 18.74 8.69
N GLU A 513 -24.21 19.12 8.20
CA GLU A 513 -24.44 20.39 7.51
C GLU A 513 -24.38 21.57 8.52
N LYS A 514 -23.88 22.74 8.11
CA LYS A 514 -23.58 23.85 9.05
C LYS A 514 -24.83 24.53 9.62
N SER A 515 -25.96 24.51 8.90
CA SER A 515 -27.22 25.14 9.32
C SER A 515 -27.90 24.41 10.47
N ILE A 516 -27.69 23.09 10.62
CA ILE A 516 -28.28 22.30 11.72
C ILE A 516 -27.49 22.31 13.02
N ILE A 517 -26.18 22.61 12.97
CA ILE A 517 -25.30 22.61 14.16
C ILE A 517 -25.73 23.70 15.17
N LYS A 518 -26.57 24.67 14.77
CA LYS A 518 -27.07 25.75 15.62
C LYS A 518 -28.50 25.57 16.14
N ILE A 519 -29.22 24.53 15.72
CA ILE A 519 -30.62 24.31 16.07
C ILE A 519 -30.67 23.27 17.19
N GLU A 520 -30.96 23.71 18.42
CA GLU A 520 -31.28 22.81 19.52
C GLU A 520 -32.56 22.04 19.13
N GLU A 521 -32.47 20.70 19.07
CA GLU A 521 -33.54 19.76 18.66
C GLU A 521 -33.80 19.57 17.15
N CYS A 522 -32.75 19.36 16.35
CA CYS A 522 -32.89 18.96 14.94
C CYS A 522 -33.29 17.47 14.78
N GLU A 523 -34.44 17.20 14.15
CA GLU A 523 -34.93 15.84 13.84
C GLU A 523 -33.91 15.02 13.01
N MET A 524 -33.12 15.68 12.15
CA MET A 524 -32.07 15.03 11.37
C MET A 524 -30.99 14.42 12.26
N LEU A 525 -30.59 15.09 13.34
CA LEU A 525 -29.60 14.55 14.29
C LEU A 525 -30.16 13.35 15.05
N THR A 526 -31.46 13.38 15.35
CA THR A 526 -32.17 12.25 15.95
C THR A 526 -32.22 11.06 14.99
N LEU A 527 -32.45 11.30 13.69
CA LEU A 527 -32.42 10.26 12.66
C LEU A 527 -31.01 9.63 12.55
N VAL A 528 -29.95 10.43 12.54
CA VAL A 528 -28.56 9.93 12.51
C VAL A 528 -28.27 9.08 13.75
N GLY A 529 -28.75 9.49 14.92
CA GLY A 529 -28.65 8.70 16.15
C GLY A 529 -29.36 7.35 16.03
N LYS A 530 -30.59 7.32 15.51
CA LYS A 530 -31.34 6.06 15.24
C LYS A 530 -30.66 5.18 14.20
N ALA A 531 -29.97 5.78 13.23
CA ALA A 531 -29.27 5.05 12.17
C ALA A 531 -28.07 4.22 12.69
N VAL A 532 -27.57 4.49 13.89
CA VAL A 532 -26.52 3.71 14.57
C VAL A 532 -27.00 2.27 14.87
N GLU A 533 -28.29 2.08 15.09
CA GLU A 533 -28.91 0.78 15.37
C GLU A 533 -29.22 -0.03 14.10
N LEU A 534 -29.03 0.56 12.91
CA LEU A 534 -29.28 -0.11 11.65
C LEU A 534 -28.10 -1.00 11.24
N ASP A 535 -28.42 -2.08 10.53
CA ASP A 535 -27.43 -2.98 9.96
C ASP A 535 -26.91 -2.43 8.60
N TRP A 536 -25.59 -2.26 8.54
CA TRP A 536 -24.83 -1.72 7.40
C TRP A 536 -23.91 -2.78 6.75
N ASP A 537 -24.32 -4.05 6.85
CA ASP A 537 -23.69 -5.24 6.25
C ASP A 537 -23.26 -5.07 4.79
N LEU A 538 -24.13 -4.53 3.93
CA LEU A 538 -23.90 -4.46 2.49
C LEU A 538 -23.19 -3.19 2.03
N LEU A 539 -22.97 -2.22 2.93
CA LEU A 539 -22.22 -0.99 2.65
C LEU A 539 -20.82 -1.35 2.12
N ASP A 540 -20.46 -0.86 0.93
CA ASP A 540 -19.14 -1.14 0.38
C ASP A 540 -18.01 -0.30 0.99
N GLY A 541 -16.79 -0.84 0.92
CA GLY A 541 -15.59 -0.17 1.46
C GLY A 541 -15.27 1.14 0.73
N THR A 542 -15.60 1.24 -0.56
CA THR A 542 -15.39 2.44 -1.38
C THR A 542 -16.24 3.61 -0.92
N THR A 543 -17.54 3.39 -0.71
CA THR A 543 -18.46 4.43 -0.22
C THR A 543 -18.11 4.81 1.20
N PHE A 544 -17.83 3.83 2.07
CA PHE A 544 -17.38 4.11 3.43
C PHE A 544 -16.14 5.00 3.46
N ARG A 545 -15.12 4.67 2.65
CA ARG A 545 -13.90 5.49 2.51
C ARG A 545 -14.21 6.90 2.01
N SER A 546 -15.01 7.04 0.95
CA SER A 546 -15.38 8.35 0.41
C SER A 546 -16.09 9.22 1.45
N VAL A 547 -16.94 8.64 2.29
CA VAL A 547 -17.65 9.39 3.35
C VAL A 547 -16.70 9.76 4.49
N CYS A 548 -15.79 8.87 4.89
CA CYS A 548 -14.71 9.17 5.83
C CYS A 548 -13.85 10.36 5.36
N ASP A 549 -13.37 10.32 4.10
CA ASP A 549 -12.57 11.39 3.51
C ASP A 549 -13.35 12.72 3.41
N TRP A 550 -14.65 12.63 3.10
CA TRP A 550 -15.55 13.79 3.11
C TRP A 550 -15.67 14.40 4.51
N LEU A 551 -15.88 13.58 5.55
CA LEU A 551 -15.98 14.05 6.93
C LEU A 551 -14.68 14.76 7.36
N VAL A 552 -13.52 14.16 7.07
CA VAL A 552 -12.20 14.76 7.35
C VAL A 552 -12.03 16.13 6.68
N SER A 553 -12.66 16.34 5.52
CA SER A 553 -12.52 17.57 4.72
C SER A 553 -13.54 18.66 5.09
N ASN A 554 -14.70 18.28 5.63
CA ASN A 554 -15.83 19.21 5.79
C ASN A 554 -16.24 19.47 7.24
N CYS A 555 -15.75 18.70 8.20
CA CYS A 555 -16.16 18.84 9.59
C CYS A 555 -15.39 19.94 10.36
N ASN A 556 -16.00 20.46 11.43
CA ASN A 556 -15.30 21.30 12.39
C ASN A 556 -14.44 20.41 13.30
N TYR A 557 -13.15 20.30 12.99
CA TYR A 557 -12.22 19.41 13.68
C TYR A 557 -12.16 19.68 15.20
N VAL A 558 -12.33 20.92 15.66
CA VAL A 558 -12.30 21.27 17.10
C VAL A 558 -13.41 20.56 17.88
N GLU A 559 -14.57 20.37 17.26
CA GLU A 559 -15.71 19.69 17.88
C GLU A 559 -15.48 18.18 18.04
N VAL A 560 -14.54 17.59 17.29
CA VAL A 560 -14.13 16.18 17.45
C VAL A 560 -13.50 15.94 18.82
N LEU A 561 -12.78 16.93 19.38
CA LEU A 561 -12.16 16.84 20.70
C LEU A 561 -13.17 16.84 21.87
N LYS A 562 -14.46 17.03 21.58
CA LYS A 562 -15.53 17.04 22.59
C LYS A 562 -16.48 15.87 22.32
N PRO A 563 -16.34 14.73 23.01
CA PRO A 563 -17.24 13.56 22.87
C PRO A 563 -18.74 13.84 23.05
N SER A 564 -19.09 14.97 23.68
CA SER A 564 -20.46 15.47 23.85
C SER A 564 -20.99 16.28 22.67
N SER A 565 -20.16 16.59 21.66
CA SER A 565 -20.55 17.40 20.51
C SER A 565 -21.38 16.61 19.50
N VAL A 566 -22.20 17.33 18.73
CA VAL A 566 -23.13 16.77 17.73
C VAL A 566 -22.42 15.92 16.68
N ILE A 567 -21.18 16.27 16.33
CA ILE A 567 -20.37 15.51 15.36
C ILE A 567 -20.16 14.04 15.77
N TRP A 568 -20.24 13.74 17.07
CA TRP A 568 -20.10 12.38 17.57
C TRP A 568 -21.27 11.47 17.22
N ASN A 569 -22.43 12.01 16.82
CA ASN A 569 -23.50 11.20 16.24
C ASN A 569 -23.03 10.55 14.92
N SER A 570 -22.33 11.33 14.09
CA SER A 570 -21.73 10.87 12.83
C SER A 570 -20.58 9.89 13.07
N ILE A 571 -19.72 10.17 14.06
CA ILE A 571 -18.60 9.29 14.42
C ILE A 571 -19.13 7.94 14.93
N ARG A 572 -20.19 7.93 15.76
CA ARG A 572 -20.83 6.70 16.25
C ARG A 572 -21.49 5.91 15.12
N LEU A 573 -22.09 6.58 14.14
CA LEU A 573 -22.62 5.92 12.94
C LEU A 573 -21.51 5.25 12.12
N LEU A 574 -20.36 5.91 11.96
CA LEU A 574 -19.18 5.30 11.33
C LEU A 574 -18.68 4.08 12.12
N GLN A 575 -18.62 4.17 13.45
CA GLN A 575 -18.23 3.04 14.31
C GLN A 575 -19.19 1.85 14.18
N ALA A 576 -20.51 2.11 14.12
CA ALA A 576 -21.50 1.05 13.91
C ALA A 576 -21.30 0.35 12.55
N ALA A 577 -21.10 1.13 11.48
CA ALA A 577 -20.92 0.59 10.13
C ALA A 577 -19.62 -0.20 9.92
N CYS A 578 -18.65 -0.09 10.83
CA CYS A 578 -17.41 -0.89 10.85
C CYS A 578 -17.31 -1.86 12.05
N LEU A 579 -18.41 -2.09 12.77
CA LEU A 579 -18.50 -3.01 13.92
C LEU A 579 -17.46 -2.71 15.01
N LEU A 580 -17.30 -1.43 15.34
CA LEU A 580 -16.53 -0.92 16.48
C LEU A 580 -17.44 -0.39 17.60
N SER A 581 -18.77 -0.56 17.46
CA SER A 581 -19.77 -0.25 18.48
C SER A 581 -20.16 -1.53 19.22
N SER A 582 -20.24 -1.48 20.55
CA SER A 582 -20.64 -2.60 21.40
C SER A 582 -22.10 -3.04 21.24
N LEU A 583 -22.89 -2.30 20.44
CA LEU A 583 -24.33 -2.49 20.27
C LEU A 583 -24.69 -3.49 19.16
N VAL A 584 -23.75 -3.88 18.29
CA VAL A 584 -24.05 -4.71 17.12
C VAL A 584 -23.39 -6.09 17.27
N THR A 585 -24.19 -7.09 17.62
CA THR A 585 -23.82 -8.51 17.55
C THR A 585 -24.36 -9.09 16.26
N SER A 586 -23.57 -9.13 15.18
CA SER A 586 -23.95 -9.89 14.00
C SER A 586 -23.01 -11.09 13.81
N GLU A 587 -23.63 -12.25 13.62
CA GLU A 587 -22.97 -13.57 13.50
C GLU A 587 -22.34 -13.81 12.11
N TYR A 588 -22.24 -12.78 11.26
CA TYR A 588 -21.82 -12.93 9.87
C TYR A 588 -20.41 -12.39 9.61
N THR A 589 -19.58 -13.20 8.94
CA THR A 589 -18.24 -12.82 8.47
C THR A 589 -18.34 -11.93 7.23
N TYR A 590 -18.28 -10.61 7.43
CA TYR A 590 -18.32 -9.63 6.33
C TYR A 590 -16.92 -9.39 5.75
N THR A 591 -16.79 -9.45 4.42
CA THR A 591 -15.49 -9.41 3.73
C THR A 591 -14.75 -8.06 3.81
N ASN A 592 -15.44 -6.95 4.10
CA ASN A 592 -14.87 -5.59 4.01
C ASN A 592 -14.63 -4.92 5.38
N ILE A 593 -14.92 -5.59 6.50
CA ILE A 593 -14.84 -4.98 7.84
C ILE A 593 -13.42 -4.56 8.24
N PRO A 594 -12.36 -5.36 8.02
CA PRO A 594 -10.99 -4.94 8.35
C PRO A 594 -10.59 -3.65 7.65
N GLU A 595 -10.97 -3.49 6.37
CA GLU A 595 -10.69 -2.28 5.59
C GLU A 595 -11.46 -1.06 6.13
N LYS A 596 -12.74 -1.22 6.45
CA LYS A 596 -13.56 -0.14 7.04
C LYS A 596 -12.99 0.32 8.40
N ARG A 597 -12.60 -0.62 9.27
CA ARG A 597 -12.00 -0.33 10.59
C ARG A 597 -10.70 0.47 10.44
N LEU A 598 -9.84 0.09 9.50
CA LEU A 598 -8.59 0.79 9.21
C LEU A 598 -8.84 2.22 8.72
N HIS A 599 -9.75 2.41 7.76
CA HIS A 599 -10.08 3.76 7.26
C HIS A 599 -10.70 4.64 8.33
N TYR A 600 -11.54 4.08 9.22
CA TYR A 600 -12.09 4.82 10.35
C TYR A 600 -10.98 5.36 11.26
N LEU A 601 -10.06 4.50 11.72
CA LEU A 601 -8.96 4.92 12.58
C LEU A 601 -8.05 5.94 11.89
N ASN A 602 -7.70 5.72 10.62
CA ASN A 602 -6.92 6.67 9.82
C ASN A 602 -7.60 8.04 9.73
N SER A 603 -8.92 8.07 9.56
CA SER A 603 -9.70 9.31 9.49
C SER A 603 -9.67 10.06 10.82
N MET A 604 -9.81 9.33 11.93
CA MET A 604 -9.74 9.92 13.26
C MET A 604 -8.35 10.47 13.58
N VAL A 605 -7.29 9.75 13.21
CA VAL A 605 -5.90 10.20 13.38
C VAL A 605 -5.65 11.47 12.55
N LYS A 606 -6.10 11.52 11.29
CA LYS A 606 -6.04 12.73 10.45
C LYS A 606 -6.78 13.92 11.10
N LEU A 607 -7.96 13.70 11.69
CA LEU A 607 -8.72 14.74 12.38
C LEU A 607 -7.98 15.27 13.61
N LEU A 608 -7.42 14.38 14.45
CA LEU A 608 -6.61 14.79 15.61
C LEU A 608 -5.35 15.55 15.20
N CYS A 609 -4.68 15.14 14.11
CA CYS A 609 -3.53 15.87 13.58
C CYS A 609 -3.91 17.28 13.11
N LYS A 610 -5.05 17.42 12.40
CA LYS A 610 -5.60 18.74 12.02
C LYS A 610 -5.92 19.61 13.24
N CYS A 611 -6.47 19.04 14.31
CA CYS A 611 -6.69 19.76 15.56
C CYS A 611 -5.38 20.26 16.16
N SER A 612 -4.33 19.43 16.14
CA SER A 612 -3.03 19.76 16.75
C SER A 612 -2.30 20.90 16.04
N ALA A 613 -2.63 21.17 14.76
CA ALA A 613 -2.07 22.27 14.00
C ALA A 613 -2.57 23.66 14.49
N SER A 614 -3.67 23.71 15.24
CA SER A 614 -4.25 24.94 15.80
C SER A 614 -3.85 25.10 17.27
N PRO A 615 -3.03 26.10 17.64
CA PRO A 615 -2.41 26.22 18.98
C PRO A 615 -3.35 26.70 20.10
N GLU A 616 -4.64 26.91 19.83
CA GLU A 616 -5.58 27.55 20.76
C GLU A 616 -6.23 26.57 21.77
N HIS A 617 -6.02 25.26 21.64
CA HIS A 617 -6.78 24.25 22.38
C HIS A 617 -6.03 23.67 23.58
N THR A 618 -6.75 23.46 24.69
CA THR A 618 -6.21 22.83 25.90
C THR A 618 -5.84 21.37 25.61
N PRO A 619 -4.59 20.93 25.90
CA PRO A 619 -4.14 19.56 25.64
C PRO A 619 -5.06 18.48 26.21
N GLY A 620 -5.66 18.71 27.39
CA GLY A 620 -6.53 17.72 28.05
C GLY A 620 -7.74 17.25 27.24
N LEU A 621 -8.16 17.98 26.20
CA LEU A 621 -9.28 17.56 25.34
C LEU A 621 -8.93 16.39 24.39
N TYR A 622 -7.65 16.10 24.16
CA TYR A 622 -7.23 15.00 23.29
C TYR A 622 -7.36 13.63 23.96
N ARG A 623 -7.16 13.58 25.28
CA ARG A 623 -7.11 12.33 26.05
C ARG A 623 -8.35 11.44 25.86
N PRO A 624 -9.60 11.93 26.00
CA PRO A 624 -10.79 11.08 25.83
C PRO A 624 -10.91 10.47 24.43
N VAL A 625 -10.45 11.18 23.40
CA VAL A 625 -10.51 10.69 22.02
C VAL A 625 -9.43 9.64 21.76
N ILE A 626 -8.22 9.83 22.30
CA ILE A 626 -7.12 8.86 22.20
C ILE A 626 -7.49 7.57 22.95
N GLU A 627 -8.07 7.69 24.15
CA GLU A 627 -8.60 6.54 24.92
C GLU A 627 -9.65 5.77 24.09
N GLN A 628 -10.59 6.48 23.46
CA GLN A 628 -11.61 5.88 22.61
C GLN A 628 -11.03 5.18 21.36
N LEU A 629 -9.94 5.68 20.77
CA LEU A 629 -9.25 5.00 19.66
C LEU A 629 -8.59 3.69 20.14
N MET A 630 -7.92 3.72 21.28
CA MET A 630 -7.32 2.52 21.89
C MET A 630 -8.39 1.47 22.22
N ASP A 631 -9.51 1.91 22.80
CA ASP A 631 -10.64 1.03 23.13
C ASP A 631 -11.31 0.46 21.87
N SER A 632 -11.36 1.23 20.77
CA SER A 632 -11.89 0.74 19.50
C SER A 632 -11.07 -0.43 18.94
N VAL A 633 -9.72 -0.40 19.08
CA VAL A 633 -8.88 -1.54 18.69
C VAL A 633 -9.15 -2.77 19.58
N LEU A 634 -9.40 -2.56 20.88
CA LEU A 634 -9.75 -3.65 21.79
C LEU A 634 -11.11 -4.28 21.47
N VAL A 635 -12.11 -3.47 21.11
CA VAL A 635 -13.41 -3.97 20.61
C VAL A 635 -13.22 -4.77 19.31
N ALA A 636 -12.37 -4.31 18.40
CA ALA A 636 -12.05 -5.05 17.18
C ALA A 636 -11.41 -6.43 17.49
N SER A 637 -10.57 -6.51 18.53
CA SER A 637 -9.92 -7.77 18.93
C SER A 637 -10.85 -8.80 19.58
N THR A 638 -11.97 -8.36 20.16
CA THR A 638 -12.93 -9.21 20.88
C THR A 638 -14.15 -9.62 20.06
N SER A 639 -14.50 -8.82 19.05
CA SER A 639 -15.71 -9.00 18.23
C SER A 639 -15.61 -10.08 17.15
N ASP A 640 -14.41 -10.51 16.75
CA ASP A 640 -14.21 -11.44 15.63
C ASP A 640 -13.29 -12.61 16.04
N ALA A 641 -13.83 -13.84 16.10
CA ALA A 641 -13.04 -15.04 16.33
C ALA A 641 -12.01 -15.33 15.21
N THR A 642 -12.20 -14.71 14.04
CA THR A 642 -11.29 -14.81 12.87
C THR A 642 -10.29 -13.66 12.75
N THR A 643 -10.27 -12.69 13.68
CA THR A 643 -9.29 -11.60 13.62
C THR A 643 -7.89 -12.13 13.89
N ASN A 644 -7.09 -12.23 12.85
CA ASN A 644 -5.68 -12.56 12.94
C ASN A 644 -4.91 -11.43 13.66
N ASN A 645 -3.88 -11.77 14.43
CA ASN A 645 -2.99 -10.83 15.12
C ASN A 645 -2.46 -9.74 14.18
N GLN A 646 -2.26 -10.07 12.90
CA GLN A 646 -1.85 -9.11 11.86
C GLN A 646 -2.84 -7.95 11.68
N ASN A 647 -4.15 -8.21 11.73
CA ASN A 647 -5.16 -7.15 11.61
C ASN A 647 -5.10 -6.19 12.81
N ILE A 648 -4.96 -6.73 14.02
CA ILE A 648 -4.81 -5.92 15.25
C ILE A 648 -3.54 -5.07 15.17
N THR A 649 -2.42 -5.64 14.69
CA THR A 649 -1.19 -4.90 14.45
C THR A 649 -1.42 -3.71 13.51
N PHE A 650 -2.12 -3.89 12.38
CA PHE A 650 -2.41 -2.78 11.46
C PHE A 650 -3.26 -1.68 12.10
N LEU A 651 -4.24 -2.04 12.93
CA LEU A 651 -5.07 -1.05 13.63
C LEU A 651 -4.24 -0.25 14.65
N TYR A 652 -3.38 -0.89 15.43
CA TYR A 652 -2.48 -0.17 16.34
C TYR A 652 -1.43 0.66 15.62
N MET A 653 -0.90 0.19 14.49
CA MET A 653 0.00 1.00 13.67
C MET A 653 -0.65 2.33 13.29
N GLU A 654 -1.93 2.30 12.92
CA GLU A 654 -2.67 3.50 12.57
C GLU A 654 -2.85 4.44 13.77
N VAL A 655 -3.20 3.92 14.94
CA VAL A 655 -3.28 4.75 16.17
C VAL A 655 -1.92 5.34 16.53
N LEU A 656 -0.85 4.57 16.47
CA LEU A 656 0.51 5.03 16.78
C LEU A 656 1.06 6.04 15.76
N ASN A 657 0.58 6.03 14.51
CA ASN A 657 0.92 7.06 13.52
C ASN A 657 0.47 8.47 13.93
N LEU A 658 -0.45 8.58 14.90
CA LEU A 658 -0.75 9.85 15.56
C LEU A 658 0.51 10.50 16.13
N LEU A 659 1.34 9.74 16.84
CA LEU A 659 2.56 10.24 17.48
C LEU A 659 3.60 10.76 16.46
N ASN A 660 3.57 10.24 15.23
CA ASN A 660 4.44 10.71 14.14
C ASN A 660 3.97 12.04 13.53
N SER A 661 2.67 12.33 13.63
CA SER A 661 2.01 13.36 12.81
C SER A 661 1.47 14.55 13.62
N LEU A 662 1.46 14.44 14.96
CA LEU A 662 1.12 15.55 15.84
C LEU A 662 2.09 16.71 15.67
N SER A 663 1.56 17.94 15.71
CA SER A 663 2.40 19.16 15.63
C SER A 663 3.42 19.19 16.79
N PRO A 664 4.58 19.86 16.61
CA PRO A 664 5.66 19.88 17.60
C PRO A 664 5.34 20.63 18.91
N THR A 665 4.06 20.89 19.19
CA THR A 665 3.64 21.37 20.51
C THR A 665 3.86 20.25 21.51
N GLU A 666 5.00 20.29 22.20
CA GLU A 666 5.51 19.26 23.12
C GLU A 666 4.44 18.73 24.09
N LYS A 667 3.53 19.60 24.55
CA LYS A 667 2.46 19.25 25.50
C LYS A 667 1.44 18.23 24.97
N VAL A 668 1.03 18.32 23.70
CA VAL A 668 0.01 17.40 23.14
C VAL A 668 0.63 16.04 22.84
N LEU A 669 1.87 16.03 22.33
CA LEU A 669 2.61 14.80 22.09
C LEU A 669 2.89 14.05 23.39
N VAL A 670 3.32 14.75 24.45
CA VAL A 670 3.55 14.15 25.78
C VAL A 670 2.25 13.56 26.33
N LEU A 671 1.15 14.32 26.29
CA LEU A 671 -0.15 13.80 26.76
C LEU A 671 -0.61 12.57 25.96
N ALA A 672 -0.43 12.58 24.63
CA ALA A 672 -0.79 11.45 23.79
C ALA A 672 0.03 10.20 24.13
N LEU A 673 1.34 10.35 24.32
CA LEU A 673 2.22 9.28 24.74
C LEU A 673 1.83 8.72 26.12
N GLU A 674 1.62 9.59 27.11
CA GLU A 674 1.19 9.21 28.47
C GLU A 674 -0.14 8.45 28.43
N THR A 675 -1.12 8.96 27.68
CA THR A 675 -2.44 8.32 27.53
C THR A 675 -2.32 6.93 26.89
N ILE A 676 -1.51 6.79 25.83
CA ILE A 676 -1.27 5.50 25.18
C ILE A 676 -0.57 4.53 26.14
N GLN A 677 0.45 4.98 26.89
CA GLN A 677 1.16 4.14 27.86
C GLN A 677 0.25 3.68 29.01
N GLU A 678 -0.64 4.54 29.51
CA GLU A 678 -1.66 4.17 30.50
C GLU A 678 -2.59 3.08 29.93
N LYS A 679 -3.12 3.28 28.72
CA LYS A 679 -3.98 2.28 28.07
C LYS A 679 -3.28 0.98 27.74
N ILE A 680 -1.98 1.00 27.47
CA ILE A 680 -1.19 -0.23 27.29
C ILE A 680 -1.15 -1.02 28.60
N ARG A 681 -0.97 -0.38 29.76
CA ARG A 681 -0.94 -1.06 31.06
C ARG A 681 -2.27 -1.72 31.43
N ASP A 682 -3.38 -1.25 30.88
CA ASP A 682 -4.71 -1.84 31.08
C ASP A 682 -4.96 -3.08 30.19
N LEU A 683 -4.08 -3.36 29.21
CA LEU A 683 -4.24 -4.52 28.33
C LEU A 683 -3.99 -5.82 29.10
N THR A 684 -4.86 -6.81 28.88
CA THR A 684 -4.80 -8.12 29.56
C THR A 684 -4.51 -9.29 28.62
N GLN A 685 -4.80 -9.13 27.33
CA GLN A 685 -4.69 -10.20 26.34
C GLN A 685 -3.29 -10.25 25.71
N THR A 686 -2.61 -11.40 25.83
CA THR A 686 -1.24 -11.59 25.33
C THR A 686 -1.09 -11.25 23.84
N ASN A 687 -1.97 -11.74 22.99
CA ASN A 687 -1.91 -11.51 21.54
C ASN A 687 -2.07 -10.03 21.16
N VAL A 688 -2.90 -9.28 21.91
CA VAL A 688 -3.11 -7.84 21.71
C VAL A 688 -1.86 -7.05 22.12
N ILE A 689 -1.22 -7.43 23.23
CA ILE A 689 0.02 -6.80 23.71
C ILE A 689 1.18 -7.07 22.74
N LEU A 690 1.34 -8.30 22.25
CA LEU A 690 2.35 -8.63 21.25
C LEU A 690 2.10 -7.87 19.93
N ALA A 691 0.85 -7.75 19.50
CA ALA A 691 0.48 -6.95 18.33
C ALA A 691 0.83 -5.45 18.51
N MET A 692 0.68 -4.90 19.71
CA MET A 692 1.13 -3.55 20.07
C MET A 692 2.65 -3.38 19.95
N ILE A 693 3.43 -4.34 20.44
CA ILE A 693 4.90 -4.33 20.32
C ILE A 693 5.31 -4.29 18.85
N VAL A 694 4.75 -5.19 18.03
CA VAL A 694 5.05 -5.24 16.59
C VAL A 694 4.63 -3.94 15.89
N ALA A 695 3.47 -3.37 16.26
CA ALA A 695 3.00 -2.11 15.69
C ALA A 695 3.97 -0.97 16.00
N ALA A 696 4.38 -0.83 17.27
CA ALA A 696 5.32 0.21 17.70
C ALA A 696 6.65 0.13 16.96
N CYS A 697 7.21 -1.07 16.80
CA CYS A 697 8.46 -1.28 16.06
C CYS A 697 8.35 -0.96 14.56
N ARG A 698 7.15 -1.04 13.97
CA ARG A 698 6.94 -0.90 12.52
C ARG A 698 6.41 0.46 12.08
N SER A 699 5.73 1.21 12.96
CA SER A 699 5.10 2.48 12.59
C SER A 699 5.76 3.71 13.19
N LEU A 700 6.38 3.64 14.38
CA LEU A 700 6.94 4.82 15.03
C LEU A 700 8.24 5.27 14.37
N ALA A 701 8.25 6.49 13.84
CA ALA A 701 9.42 7.07 13.17
C ALA A 701 10.48 7.56 14.18
N SER A 702 10.06 7.96 15.38
CA SER A 702 10.95 8.37 16.46
C SER A 702 11.37 7.17 17.31
N ILE A 703 12.68 6.90 17.36
CA ILE A 703 13.25 5.82 18.17
C ILE A 703 12.99 6.04 19.66
N ASN A 704 13.05 7.30 20.12
CA ASN A 704 12.71 7.68 21.48
C ASN A 704 11.30 7.20 21.87
N LEU A 705 10.29 7.55 21.06
CA LEU A 705 8.89 7.16 21.30
C LEU A 705 8.72 5.63 21.19
N MET A 706 9.37 5.00 20.21
CA MET A 706 9.34 3.55 20.03
C MET A 706 9.83 2.81 21.27
N VAL A 707 11.00 3.18 21.81
CA VAL A 707 11.57 2.57 23.00
C VAL A 707 10.63 2.70 24.20
N GLN A 708 10.06 3.88 24.40
CA GLN A 708 9.13 4.13 25.50
C GLN A 708 7.82 3.31 25.41
N VAL A 709 7.27 3.13 24.20
CA VAL A 709 6.05 2.33 23.98
C VAL A 709 6.34 0.84 24.11
N VAL A 710 7.44 0.37 23.51
CA VAL A 710 7.85 -1.05 23.56
C VAL A 710 8.16 -1.49 24.99
N GLU A 711 8.87 -0.68 25.78
CA GLU A 711 9.19 -1.03 27.17
C GLU A 711 7.93 -1.25 28.00
N VAL A 712 6.96 -0.35 27.90
CA VAL A 712 5.69 -0.45 28.65
C VAL A 712 4.87 -1.65 28.17
N ALA A 713 4.87 -1.96 26.88
CA ALA A 713 4.16 -3.11 26.34
C ALA A 713 4.80 -4.45 26.78
N VAL A 714 6.14 -4.55 26.75
CA VAL A 714 6.86 -5.74 27.25
C VAL A 714 6.64 -5.91 28.75
N GLU A 715 6.72 -4.84 29.53
CA GLU A 715 6.42 -4.87 30.96
C GLU A 715 4.99 -5.35 31.25
N THR A 716 4.01 -4.84 30.49
CA THR A 716 2.61 -5.25 30.63
C THR A 716 2.41 -6.72 30.28
N HIS A 717 3.08 -7.21 29.23
CA HIS A 717 3.05 -8.64 28.87
C HIS A 717 3.44 -9.51 30.06
N PHE A 718 4.56 -9.19 30.72
CA PHE A 718 5.05 -9.96 31.86
C PHE A 718 4.18 -9.80 33.12
N ASN A 719 3.63 -8.61 33.38
CA ASN A 719 2.72 -8.39 34.52
C ASN A 719 1.45 -9.24 34.45
N ASN A 720 1.04 -9.67 33.24
CA ASN A 720 -0.14 -10.52 33.04
C ASN A 720 0.15 -12.03 33.15
N ILE A 721 1.41 -12.42 33.28
CA ILE A 721 1.80 -13.84 33.39
C ILE A 721 1.67 -14.31 34.83
N LYS A 722 0.86 -15.35 35.04
CA LYS A 722 0.80 -16.05 36.33
C LYS A 722 1.94 -17.04 36.42
N LEU A 723 2.86 -16.82 37.37
CA LEU A 723 3.93 -17.76 37.66
C LEU A 723 3.35 -19.04 38.30
N PRO A 724 3.87 -20.24 37.94
CA PRO A 724 3.51 -21.48 38.60
C PRO A 724 3.87 -21.41 40.09
N SER A 725 2.97 -21.88 40.95
CA SER A 725 3.24 -22.06 42.38
C SER A 725 4.44 -23.01 42.55
N ILE A 726 5.54 -22.53 43.15
CA ILE A 726 6.70 -23.38 43.48
C ILE A 726 6.23 -24.38 44.56
N GLY A 727 5.80 -25.58 44.15
CA GLY A 727 5.36 -26.63 45.09
C GLY A 727 4.44 -27.73 44.54
N GLU A 728 3.80 -27.56 43.38
CA GLU A 728 2.96 -28.61 42.79
C GLU A 728 3.75 -29.35 41.70
N GLY A 729 4.16 -30.58 42.04
CA GLY A 729 5.00 -31.42 41.20
C GLY A 729 4.25 -32.05 40.02
N ASN A 730 5.02 -32.30 38.96
CA ASN A 730 4.80 -33.36 37.97
C ASN A 730 3.50 -33.34 37.16
N GLU A 731 3.14 -32.21 36.56
CA GLU A 731 2.44 -32.26 35.26
C GLU A 731 3.38 -31.75 34.17
N SER A 732 3.46 -32.52 33.09
CA SER A 732 4.38 -32.41 31.95
C SER A 732 4.61 -30.96 31.48
N GLN A 733 5.83 -30.44 31.69
CA GLN A 733 6.35 -29.19 31.12
C GLN A 733 6.53 -29.22 29.58
N GLU A 734 5.93 -30.17 28.89
CA GLU A 734 5.96 -30.30 27.42
C GLU A 734 4.81 -29.48 26.81
N GLY A 735 4.97 -28.15 26.72
CA GLY A 735 4.04 -27.32 25.95
C GLY A 735 3.94 -25.84 26.31
N LEU A 736 4.53 -25.39 27.42
CA LEU A 736 4.57 -23.96 27.75
C LEU A 736 5.64 -23.27 26.90
N VAL A 737 5.19 -22.53 25.89
CA VAL A 737 6.03 -21.60 25.12
C VAL A 737 6.64 -20.59 26.09
N ASP A 738 7.97 -20.42 26.05
CA ASP A 738 8.68 -19.45 26.87
C ASP A 738 8.22 -18.03 26.50
N PRO A 739 7.60 -17.26 27.42
CA PRO A 739 7.07 -15.93 27.12
C PRO A 739 8.11 -14.94 26.58
N TRP A 740 9.39 -15.15 26.89
CA TRP A 740 10.46 -14.36 26.28
C TRP A 740 10.60 -14.63 24.78
N THR A 741 10.32 -15.85 24.30
CA THR A 741 10.39 -16.18 22.86
C THR A 741 9.37 -15.39 22.05
N ASP A 742 8.17 -15.17 22.59
CA ASP A 742 7.13 -14.33 21.96
C ASP A 742 7.57 -12.86 21.87
N VAL A 743 8.19 -12.34 22.93
CA VAL A 743 8.76 -10.98 22.97
C VAL A 743 9.91 -10.84 21.97
N PHE A 744 10.83 -11.81 21.94
CA PHE A 744 11.96 -11.82 21.00
C PHE A 744 11.51 -11.91 19.54
N ALA A 745 10.38 -12.58 19.25
CA ALA A 745 9.81 -12.62 17.92
C ALA A 745 9.08 -11.33 17.52
N SER A 746 8.58 -10.57 18.51
CA SER A 746 7.75 -9.38 18.29
C SER A 746 8.55 -8.09 18.18
N VAL A 747 9.61 -7.93 18.98
CA VAL A 747 10.45 -6.73 18.97
C VAL A 747 11.34 -6.74 17.72
N THR A 748 11.27 -5.69 16.90
CA THR A 748 12.16 -5.52 15.74
C THR A 748 12.96 -4.24 15.91
N VAL A 749 14.30 -4.34 15.86
CA VAL A 749 15.19 -3.19 16.03
C VAL A 749 15.57 -2.60 14.65
N PRO A 750 15.46 -1.28 14.44
CA PRO A 750 15.87 -0.65 13.18
C PRO A 750 17.36 -0.85 12.88
N GLU A 751 17.69 -1.54 11.78
CA GLU A 751 19.07 -1.92 11.44
C GLU A 751 20.00 -0.71 11.27
N LEU A 752 19.50 0.38 10.69
CA LEU A 752 20.28 1.60 10.40
C LEU A 752 20.51 2.49 11.63
N SER A 753 19.81 2.25 12.74
CA SER A 753 19.83 3.13 13.93
C SER A 753 20.07 2.39 15.25
N GLN A 754 20.75 1.25 15.21
CA GLN A 754 21.01 0.42 16.41
C GLN A 754 21.70 1.18 17.56
N ARG A 755 22.66 2.07 17.24
CA ARG A 755 23.35 2.86 18.28
C ARG A 755 22.42 3.85 18.97
N GLU A 756 21.58 4.54 18.19
CA GLU A 756 20.59 5.47 18.71
C GLU A 756 19.54 4.73 19.54
N PHE A 757 19.09 3.57 19.06
CA PHE A 757 18.17 2.69 19.79
C PHE A 757 18.69 2.30 21.17
N VAL A 758 19.93 1.84 21.27
CA VAL A 758 20.57 1.51 22.55
C VAL A 758 20.67 2.74 23.45
N GLN A 759 21.06 3.90 22.89
CA GLN A 759 21.18 5.13 23.67
C GLN A 759 19.84 5.58 24.23
N GLU A 760 18.76 5.53 23.46
CA GLU A 760 17.41 5.83 23.94
C GLU A 760 16.93 4.81 24.97
N CYS A 761 17.29 3.53 24.84
CA CYS A 761 17.02 2.55 25.90
C CYS A 761 17.70 2.92 27.23
N ILE A 762 18.94 3.40 27.17
CA ILE A 762 19.67 3.86 28.37
C ILE A 762 19.03 5.13 28.93
N ASN A 763 18.72 6.12 28.08
CA ASN A 763 18.14 7.40 28.48
C ASN A 763 16.80 7.23 29.22
N HIS A 764 15.99 6.28 28.75
CA HIS A 764 14.66 6.00 29.31
C HIS A 764 14.63 4.86 30.35
N ASN A 765 15.79 4.28 30.71
CA ASN A 765 15.88 3.06 31.53
C ASN A 765 14.99 1.91 31.00
N ALA A 766 14.88 1.77 29.68
CA ALA A 766 14.11 0.73 29.00
C ALA A 766 14.87 -0.60 28.96
N VAL A 767 15.01 -1.22 30.15
CA VAL A 767 15.90 -2.36 30.36
C VAL A 767 15.34 -3.64 29.73
N LEU A 768 14.02 -3.87 29.72
CA LEU A 768 13.43 -5.06 29.10
C LEU A 768 13.63 -5.03 27.57
N THR A 769 13.48 -3.85 26.99
CA THR A 769 13.73 -3.58 25.57
C THR A 769 15.21 -3.78 25.22
N LEU A 770 16.12 -3.26 26.05
CA LEU A 770 17.57 -3.45 25.88
C LEU A 770 18.00 -4.91 26.03
N PHE A 771 17.42 -5.64 26.98
CA PHE A 771 17.67 -7.06 27.17
C PHE A 771 17.20 -7.87 25.95
N THR A 772 16.03 -7.56 25.41
CA THR A 772 15.51 -8.18 24.18
C THR A 772 16.48 -7.99 23.02
N HIS A 773 16.94 -6.76 22.78
CA HIS A 773 17.94 -6.47 21.75
C HIS A 773 19.25 -7.24 21.97
N THR A 774 19.71 -7.31 23.23
CA THR A 774 20.92 -8.07 23.60
C THR A 774 20.79 -9.55 23.24
N VAL A 775 19.68 -10.19 23.58
CA VAL A 775 19.47 -11.61 23.27
C VAL A 775 19.37 -11.86 21.76
N GLN A 776 18.66 -10.99 21.03
CA GLN A 776 18.58 -11.06 19.57
C GLN A 776 19.96 -10.91 18.92
N TYR A 777 20.77 -9.94 19.35
CA TYR A 777 22.13 -9.76 18.83
C TYR A 777 23.02 -10.98 19.12
N LEU A 778 22.94 -11.53 20.33
CA LEU A 778 23.68 -12.74 20.71
C LEU A 778 23.29 -13.96 19.87
N SER A 779 22.01 -14.09 19.48
CA SER A 779 21.56 -15.17 18.60
C SER A 779 22.18 -15.12 17.19
N GLN A 780 22.65 -13.93 16.77
CA GLN A 780 23.28 -13.69 15.47
C GLN A 780 24.81 -13.74 15.52
N CYS A 781 25.40 -13.82 16.72
CA CYS A 781 26.85 -13.88 16.89
C CYS A 781 27.43 -15.19 16.36
N GLN A 782 28.37 -15.09 15.42
CA GLN A 782 29.06 -16.24 14.81
C GLN A 782 30.47 -16.50 15.38
N SER A 783 30.94 -15.67 16.31
CA SER A 783 32.29 -15.82 16.90
C SER A 783 32.35 -15.40 18.37
N ALA A 784 33.28 -16.01 19.11
CA ALA A 784 33.58 -15.65 20.50
C ALA A 784 34.02 -14.18 20.63
N ALA A 785 34.73 -13.63 19.63
CA ALA A 785 35.17 -12.24 19.61
C ALA A 785 34.00 -11.25 19.48
N ALA A 786 33.00 -11.55 18.63
CA ALA A 786 31.78 -10.73 18.53
C ALA A 786 30.97 -10.77 19.84
N GLU A 787 30.86 -11.96 20.45
CA GLU A 787 30.22 -12.12 21.76
C GLU A 787 30.96 -11.35 22.87
N LEU A 788 32.30 -11.27 22.82
CA LEU A 788 33.12 -10.49 23.74
C LEU A 788 32.92 -8.97 23.57
N ILE A 789 32.73 -8.49 22.34
CA ILE A 789 32.39 -7.07 22.08
C ILE A 789 31.04 -6.75 22.72
N MET A 790 30.03 -7.59 22.48
CA MET A 790 28.71 -7.45 23.10
C MET A 790 28.78 -7.48 24.63
N LEU A 791 29.62 -8.35 25.21
CA LEU A 791 29.87 -8.37 26.66
C LEU A 791 30.39 -7.01 27.15
N LYS A 792 31.41 -6.44 26.50
CA LYS A 792 32.00 -5.13 26.85
C LYS A 792 30.99 -4.00 26.75
N ASP A 793 30.20 -4.01 25.68
CA ASP A 793 29.15 -3.02 25.45
C ASP A 793 28.07 -3.14 26.53
N LEU A 794 27.63 -4.35 26.86
CA LEU A 794 26.64 -4.60 27.91
C LEU A 794 27.14 -4.16 29.30
N THR A 795 28.41 -4.37 29.65
CA THR A 795 29.02 -3.85 30.88
C THR A 795 29.03 -2.31 30.90
N ALA A 796 29.27 -1.65 29.77
CA ALA A 796 29.24 -0.19 29.67
C ALA A 796 27.80 0.37 29.73
N TRP A 797 26.84 -0.28 29.08
CA TRP A 797 25.44 0.12 29.09
C TRP A 797 24.83 0.00 30.49
N THR A 798 25.04 -1.14 31.17
CA THR A 798 24.51 -1.32 32.53
C THR A 798 25.08 -0.32 33.54
N ALA A 799 26.30 0.17 33.33
CA ALA A 799 26.92 1.20 34.16
C ALA A 799 26.29 2.59 33.96
N SER A 800 25.65 2.81 32.81
CA SER A 800 25.01 4.08 32.45
C SER A 800 23.53 4.14 32.88
N ILE A 801 22.91 2.99 33.10
CA ILE A 801 21.52 2.86 33.57
C ILE A 801 21.45 3.20 35.06
N LYS A 802 20.51 4.07 35.44
CA LYS A 802 20.35 4.54 36.82
C LYS A 802 18.97 4.18 37.34
N PRO A 803 18.82 3.03 38.03
CA PRO A 803 17.53 2.69 38.64
C PRO A 803 17.16 3.75 39.67
N SER A 804 15.91 4.20 39.63
CA SER A 804 15.44 5.34 40.43
C SER A 804 14.19 5.02 41.25
N ASN A 805 13.54 3.89 40.99
CA ASN A 805 12.32 3.44 41.67
C ASN A 805 12.29 1.89 41.78
N PRO A 806 11.39 1.33 42.63
CA PRO A 806 11.26 -0.12 42.79
C PRO A 806 10.90 -0.88 41.50
N ASP A 807 10.24 -0.23 40.54
CA ASP A 807 9.83 -0.85 39.28
C ASP A 807 11.02 -1.05 38.32
N THR A 808 12.04 -0.19 38.41
CA THR A 808 13.21 -0.21 37.52
C THR A 808 14.40 -1.00 38.08
N GLU A 809 14.51 -1.14 39.40
CA GLU A 809 15.71 -1.74 40.03
C GLU A 809 15.89 -3.22 39.64
N SER A 810 14.83 -4.02 39.69
CA SER A 810 14.92 -5.46 39.43
C SER A 810 15.16 -5.80 37.96
N LYS A 811 14.82 -4.89 37.03
CA LYS A 811 15.05 -5.09 35.59
C LYS A 811 16.55 -5.14 35.26
N VAL A 812 17.39 -4.34 35.93
CA VAL A 812 18.85 -4.30 35.71
C VAL A 812 19.52 -5.65 36.03
N ILE A 813 18.92 -6.45 36.91
CA ILE A 813 19.39 -7.79 37.26
C ILE A 813 19.46 -8.69 36.02
N LEU A 814 18.55 -8.53 35.05
CA LEU A 814 18.58 -9.26 33.77
C LEU A 814 19.91 -9.06 33.03
N LEU A 815 20.37 -7.80 32.97
CA LEU A 815 21.62 -7.46 32.30
C LEU A 815 22.81 -8.05 33.07
N TRP A 816 22.82 -7.95 34.41
CA TRP A 816 23.88 -8.55 35.23
C TRP A 816 23.95 -10.05 35.09
N TYR A 817 22.80 -10.74 35.10
CA TYR A 817 22.75 -12.17 34.87
C TYR A 817 23.29 -12.54 33.49
N LYS A 818 22.89 -11.80 32.45
CA LYS A 818 23.40 -12.02 31.09
C LYS A 818 24.90 -11.77 30.98
N ILE A 819 25.42 -10.71 31.61
CA ILE A 819 26.86 -10.43 31.71
C ILE A 819 27.60 -11.62 32.34
N LEU A 820 27.10 -12.16 33.45
CA LEU A 820 27.72 -13.31 34.11
C LEU A 820 27.67 -14.57 33.23
N GLN A 821 26.55 -14.86 32.58
CA GLN A 821 26.44 -15.98 31.63
C GLN A 821 27.44 -15.86 30.49
N LEU A 822 27.59 -14.65 29.92
CA LEU A 822 28.56 -14.37 28.85
C LEU A 822 29.99 -14.52 29.36
N ILE A 823 30.31 -14.06 30.57
CA ILE A 823 31.64 -14.27 31.18
C ILE A 823 31.95 -15.78 31.28
N VAL A 824 30.99 -16.59 31.75
CA VAL A 824 31.17 -18.06 31.84
C VAL A 824 31.38 -18.68 30.45
N ARG A 825 30.62 -18.25 29.44
CA ARG A 825 30.80 -18.69 28.05
C ARG A 825 32.17 -18.30 27.49
N GLN A 826 32.63 -17.08 27.75
CA GLN A 826 33.96 -16.62 27.31
C GLN A 826 35.11 -17.40 27.97
N ILE A 827 34.95 -17.85 29.22
CA ILE A 827 35.90 -18.77 29.87
C ILE A 827 35.96 -20.11 29.11
N SER A 828 34.82 -20.61 28.62
CA SER A 828 34.79 -21.87 27.84
C SER A 828 35.45 -21.75 26.46
N TYR A 829 35.57 -20.53 25.91
CA TYR A 829 36.25 -20.26 24.64
C TYR A 829 37.76 -20.00 24.78
N ASP A 830 38.33 -20.16 25.99
CA ASP A 830 39.75 -19.94 26.30
C ASP A 830 40.24 -18.51 25.97
N VAL A 831 39.37 -17.52 26.19
CA VAL A 831 39.70 -16.10 26.01
C VAL A 831 40.59 -15.59 27.14
N ASN A 832 41.36 -14.54 26.86
CA ASN A 832 42.26 -13.89 27.80
C ASN A 832 41.57 -13.53 29.14
N LEU A 833 41.93 -14.27 30.20
CA LEU A 833 41.38 -14.10 31.55
C LEU A 833 41.62 -12.70 32.14
N ARG A 834 42.65 -11.98 31.67
CA ARG A 834 42.90 -10.60 32.10
C ARG A 834 41.82 -9.65 31.59
N ASP A 835 41.36 -9.84 30.36
CA ASP A 835 40.31 -9.01 29.76
C ASP A 835 38.97 -9.26 30.47
N LEU A 836 38.68 -10.52 30.82
CA LEU A 836 37.50 -10.88 31.62
C LEU A 836 37.59 -10.32 33.04
N GLY A 837 38.76 -10.40 33.68
CA GLY A 837 39.02 -9.79 34.98
C GLY A 837 38.77 -8.27 34.98
N GLN A 838 39.17 -7.57 33.91
CA GLN A 838 38.89 -6.15 33.73
C GLN A 838 37.39 -5.85 33.59
N GLN A 839 36.63 -6.68 32.87
CA GLN A 839 35.17 -6.50 32.77
C GLN A 839 34.48 -6.69 34.11
N VAL A 840 34.89 -7.69 34.90
CA VAL A 840 34.38 -7.89 36.25
C VAL A 840 34.74 -6.70 37.14
N ASP A 841 36.01 -6.27 37.15
CA ASP A 841 36.44 -5.15 37.98
C ASP A 841 35.75 -3.83 37.60
N PHE A 842 35.47 -3.62 36.31
CA PHE A 842 34.71 -2.49 35.81
C PHE A 842 33.27 -2.47 36.37
N LEU A 843 32.62 -3.63 36.51
CA LEU A 843 31.23 -3.71 36.97
C LEU A 843 31.08 -3.45 38.49
N ILE A 844 32.06 -3.85 39.30
CA ILE A 844 31.96 -3.84 40.77
C ILE A 844 31.63 -2.44 41.35
N PRO A 845 32.29 -1.33 40.96
CA PRO A 845 31.98 0.00 41.48
C PRO A 845 30.51 0.39 41.33
N TYR A 846 29.90 0.10 40.17
CA TYR A 846 28.51 0.46 39.86
C TYR A 846 27.53 -0.33 40.73
N ILE A 847 27.73 -1.65 40.85
CA ILE A 847 26.92 -2.50 41.74
C ILE A 847 27.12 -2.08 43.21
N THR A 848 28.35 -1.75 43.61
CA THR A 848 28.65 -1.30 44.98
C THR A 848 27.87 -0.03 45.32
N HIS A 849 27.90 0.97 44.42
CA HIS A 849 27.22 2.24 44.62
C HIS A 849 25.69 2.07 44.69
N ALA A 850 25.11 1.21 43.85
CA ALA A 850 23.69 0.86 43.92
C ALA A 850 23.28 0.17 45.24
N GLY A 851 24.24 -0.40 45.96
CA GLY A 851 24.03 -1.02 47.27
C GLY A 851 24.03 -0.06 48.46
N GLU A 852 24.42 1.21 48.28
CA GLU A 852 24.60 2.16 49.38
C GLU A 852 23.25 2.58 50.02
N ASP A 853 23.24 2.73 51.36
CA ASP A 853 22.03 3.13 52.10
C ASP A 853 21.76 4.64 51.97
N ARG A 854 22.83 5.40 51.73
CA ARG A 854 22.82 6.84 51.50
C ARG A 854 23.79 7.16 50.39
N ASP A 855 23.43 8.14 49.58
CA ASP A 855 24.29 8.68 48.53
C ASP A 855 25.59 9.22 49.14
N THR A 856 26.70 8.58 48.87
CA THR A 856 28.02 8.98 49.37
C THR A 856 28.72 10.00 48.47
N THR A 857 28.08 10.46 47.39
CA THR A 857 28.66 11.42 46.46
C THR A 857 28.62 12.87 47.00
N GLY A 858 29.70 13.63 46.74
CA GLY A 858 29.81 15.03 47.16
C GLY A 858 30.20 15.26 48.63
N LEU A 859 30.42 16.52 49.00
CA LEU A 859 30.98 16.94 50.31
C LEU A 859 30.14 16.46 51.51
N LEU A 860 28.81 16.41 51.38
CA LEU A 860 27.89 15.96 52.43
C LEU A 860 27.76 14.43 52.49
N GLY A 861 27.92 13.75 51.34
CA GLY A 861 27.88 12.28 51.25
C GLY A 861 29.07 11.63 51.95
N VAL A 862 30.28 12.19 51.79
CA VAL A 862 31.52 11.71 52.43
C VAL A 862 31.48 11.79 53.96
N ILE A 863 30.66 12.69 54.52
CA ILE A 863 30.49 12.89 55.98
C ILE A 863 29.30 12.06 56.54
N GLY A 864 28.61 11.28 55.70
CA GLY A 864 27.48 10.43 56.12
C GLY A 864 26.11 11.11 56.14
N PHE A 865 26.02 12.36 55.68
CA PHE A 865 24.78 13.13 55.54
C PHE A 865 24.17 13.06 54.14
N GLY A 866 24.57 12.05 53.35
CA GLY A 866 24.01 11.73 52.05
C GLY A 866 22.49 11.54 52.05
N ARG A 867 21.85 11.80 50.90
CA ARG A 867 20.42 11.52 50.70
C ARG A 867 20.16 10.02 50.88
N LYS A 868 19.05 9.65 51.52
CA LYS A 868 18.67 8.23 51.63
C LYS A 868 18.48 7.64 50.23
N SER A 869 18.94 6.42 50.04
CA SER A 869 18.76 5.71 48.77
C SER A 869 17.25 5.51 48.48
N PRO A 870 16.80 5.76 47.24
CA PRO A 870 15.43 5.47 46.82
C PRO A 870 15.18 3.97 46.54
N LEU A 871 16.24 3.15 46.55
CA LEU A 871 16.22 1.72 46.21
C LEU A 871 15.82 0.84 47.40
N THR A 872 15.16 -0.28 47.12
CA THR A 872 14.65 -1.17 48.18
C THR A 872 15.78 -1.83 48.97
N ALA A 873 15.47 -2.28 50.20
CA ALA A 873 16.44 -3.01 51.01
C ALA A 873 16.86 -4.34 50.36
N SER A 874 15.93 -5.03 49.70
CA SER A 874 16.21 -6.28 48.97
C SER A 874 17.19 -6.05 47.81
N PHE A 875 16.98 -5.01 47.01
CA PHE A 875 17.90 -4.68 45.91
C PHE A 875 19.27 -4.23 46.41
N ARG A 876 19.32 -3.35 47.43
CA ARG A 876 20.60 -2.94 48.03
C ARG A 876 21.38 -4.11 48.61
N PHE A 877 20.69 -5.06 49.25
CA PHE A 877 21.30 -6.29 49.74
C PHE A 877 21.86 -7.13 48.58
N LEU A 878 21.08 -7.37 47.53
CA LEU A 878 21.54 -8.09 46.33
C LEU A 878 22.81 -7.46 45.75
N CYS A 879 22.82 -6.13 45.58
CA CYS A 879 23.98 -5.38 45.10
C CYS A 879 25.22 -5.62 45.96
N ARG A 880 25.08 -5.53 47.30
CA ARG A 880 26.20 -5.77 48.22
C ARG A 880 26.68 -7.22 48.16
N ALA A 881 25.77 -8.18 48.11
CA ALA A 881 26.10 -9.60 48.01
C ALA A 881 26.84 -9.91 46.69
N LEU A 882 26.30 -9.45 45.56
CA LEU A 882 26.88 -9.67 44.23
C LEU A 882 28.23 -8.95 44.08
N SER A 883 28.34 -7.68 44.48
CA SER A 883 29.61 -6.93 44.45
C SER A 883 30.70 -7.60 45.31
N THR A 884 30.33 -8.09 46.50
CA THR A 884 31.25 -8.81 47.38
C THR A 884 31.69 -10.14 46.76
N PHE A 885 30.76 -10.89 46.18
CA PHE A 885 31.06 -12.13 45.47
C PHE A 885 32.03 -11.89 44.30
N LEU A 886 31.74 -10.92 43.43
CA LEU A 886 32.58 -10.58 42.28
C LEU A 886 33.98 -10.11 42.70
N SER A 887 34.06 -9.27 43.75
CA SER A 887 35.35 -8.86 44.33
C SER A 887 36.14 -10.06 44.86
N ALA A 888 35.48 -11.03 45.49
CA ALA A 888 36.10 -12.26 45.99
C ALA A 888 36.65 -13.16 44.88
N GLN A 889 36.18 -12.98 43.63
CA GLN A 889 36.74 -13.69 42.48
C GLN A 889 37.95 -13.00 41.86
N LEU A 890 38.34 -11.80 42.33
CA LEU A 890 39.50 -11.02 41.86
C LEU A 890 40.57 -10.88 42.96
N PRO A 891 41.43 -11.89 43.16
CA PRO A 891 42.52 -11.84 44.13
C PRO A 891 43.65 -10.88 43.72
N THR A 892 44.64 -10.67 44.59
CA THR A 892 45.70 -9.65 44.44
C THR A 892 46.55 -9.75 43.16
N ASN A 893 46.54 -10.89 42.47
CA ASN A 893 47.22 -11.08 41.18
C ASN A 893 46.42 -10.55 39.98
N GLY A 894 45.18 -10.10 40.18
CA GLY A 894 44.30 -9.55 39.14
C GLY A 894 43.74 -10.58 38.16
N LEU A 895 43.97 -11.88 38.37
CA LEU A 895 43.43 -12.94 37.52
C LEU A 895 42.17 -13.53 38.17
N PRO A 896 41.05 -13.65 37.43
CA PRO A 896 39.81 -14.15 37.99
C PRO A 896 39.92 -15.62 38.43
N ARG A 897 39.30 -15.95 39.57
CA ARG A 897 39.13 -17.33 40.05
C ARG A 897 38.12 -18.05 39.16
N VAL A 898 38.60 -18.86 38.19
CA VAL A 898 37.73 -19.60 37.25
C VAL A 898 37.63 -21.12 37.53
N LYS A 899 38.41 -21.64 38.47
CA LYS A 899 38.38 -23.05 38.90
C LYS A 899 38.03 -23.15 40.38
N THR A 900 37.35 -24.23 40.75
CA THR A 900 37.09 -24.60 42.15
C THR A 900 38.40 -24.68 42.92
N ASN A 901 38.44 -24.21 44.17
CA ASN A 901 39.62 -24.19 45.02
C ASN A 901 40.82 -23.36 44.49
N ALA A 902 40.61 -22.48 43.50
CA ALA A 902 41.63 -21.53 43.07
C ALA A 902 42.08 -20.61 44.23
N PRO A 903 43.39 -20.31 44.34
CA PRO A 903 43.94 -19.51 45.45
C PRO A 903 43.34 -18.10 45.46
N GLY A 904 43.36 -17.47 46.64
CA GLY A 904 42.84 -16.11 46.84
C GLY A 904 41.39 -16.01 47.30
N CYS A 905 40.76 -17.13 47.66
CA CYS A 905 39.44 -17.14 48.31
C CYS A 905 39.48 -16.44 49.69
N PRO A 906 38.50 -15.59 50.03
CA PRO A 906 38.42 -14.97 51.36
C PRO A 906 38.16 -16.02 52.45
N LYS A 907 38.90 -15.95 53.55
CA LYS A 907 38.73 -16.82 54.72
C LYS A 907 38.02 -16.08 55.85
N ALA A 908 37.05 -16.73 56.50
CA ALA A 908 36.44 -16.20 57.72
C ALA A 908 37.49 -16.09 58.84
N GLY A 909 37.74 -14.87 59.33
CA GLY A 909 38.63 -14.63 60.48
C GLY A 909 40.13 -14.68 60.22
N ALA A 910 40.60 -14.29 59.03
CA ALA A 910 42.04 -14.34 58.67
C ALA A 910 42.94 -13.51 59.62
N LYS A 911 43.62 -14.20 60.56
CA LYS A 911 44.89 -13.72 61.12
C LYS A 911 45.93 -13.75 60.01
N LYS A 912 46.86 -12.78 59.98
CA LYS A 912 47.94 -12.64 58.99
C LYS A 912 48.79 -13.92 58.89
N GLU A 913 48.38 -14.87 58.07
CA GLU A 913 49.24 -15.97 57.62
C GLU A 913 50.05 -15.50 56.42
N THR A 914 51.37 -15.61 56.51
CA THR A 914 52.33 -15.39 55.41
C THR A 914 52.25 -16.56 54.43
N THR A 915 51.21 -16.59 53.59
CA THR A 915 51.12 -17.54 52.46
C THR A 915 51.69 -16.90 51.19
N SER A 916 52.59 -17.60 50.49
CA SER A 916 53.29 -17.14 49.28
C SER A 916 52.45 -17.19 47.99
N GLY A 917 51.12 -17.00 48.08
CA GLY A 917 50.18 -17.11 46.96
C GLY A 917 49.19 -15.94 46.88
N PRO A 918 48.35 -15.87 45.84
CA PRO A 918 47.29 -14.86 45.72
C PRO A 918 46.36 -14.88 46.94
N VAL A 919 46.07 -13.72 47.51
CA VAL A 919 45.20 -13.55 48.69
C VAL A 919 44.01 -12.66 48.32
N ALA A 920 42.92 -12.75 49.09
CA ALA A 920 41.79 -11.83 48.95
C ALA A 920 42.25 -10.37 49.14
N THR A 921 41.73 -9.47 48.29
CA THR A 921 42.06 -8.04 48.34
C THR A 921 41.48 -7.38 49.58
N GLN A 922 42.10 -6.28 50.04
CA GLN A 922 41.56 -5.49 51.15
C GLN A 922 40.13 -5.01 50.88
N ARG A 923 39.82 -4.65 49.62
CA ARG A 923 38.47 -4.31 49.16
C ARG A 923 37.47 -5.43 49.44
N THR A 924 37.83 -6.67 49.11
CA THR A 924 36.99 -7.86 49.35
C THR A 924 36.76 -8.09 50.83
N ASN A 925 37.81 -8.04 51.65
CA ASN A 925 37.69 -8.27 53.10
C ASN A 925 36.79 -7.23 53.76
N THR A 926 36.93 -5.95 53.38
CA THR A 926 36.06 -4.87 53.87
C THR A 926 34.62 -5.05 53.39
N ALA A 927 34.40 -5.38 52.12
CA ALA A 927 33.06 -5.62 51.57
C ALA A 927 32.36 -6.80 52.27
N PHE A 928 33.09 -7.89 52.54
CA PHE A 928 32.58 -9.07 53.24
C PHE A 928 32.20 -8.76 54.68
N HIS A 929 33.05 -8.06 55.44
CA HIS A 929 32.73 -7.64 56.80
C HIS A 929 31.49 -6.73 56.83
N ASN A 930 31.39 -5.80 55.87
CA ASN A 930 30.21 -4.94 55.74
C ASN A 930 28.94 -5.75 55.43
N LEU A 931 29.02 -6.75 54.56
CA LEU A 931 27.90 -7.66 54.24
C LEU A 931 27.47 -8.46 55.48
N GLU A 932 28.42 -9.02 56.24
CA GLU A 932 28.15 -9.78 57.46
C GLU A 932 27.50 -8.91 58.54
N SER A 933 27.94 -7.65 58.68
CA SER A 933 27.37 -6.69 59.64
C SER A 933 25.89 -6.36 59.39
N LEU A 934 25.36 -6.60 58.18
CA LEU A 934 23.95 -6.33 57.86
C LEU A 934 22.98 -7.15 58.71
N ARG A 935 23.41 -8.30 59.25
CA ARG A 935 22.57 -9.12 60.16
C ARG A 935 22.15 -8.38 61.43
N LEU A 936 22.95 -7.40 61.84
CA LEU A 936 22.68 -6.57 63.02
C LEU A 936 21.97 -5.24 62.66
N ASN A 937 21.79 -4.96 61.37
CA ASN A 937 21.17 -3.73 60.90
C ASN A 937 19.64 -3.88 60.85
N LYS A 938 18.92 -2.99 61.57
CA LYS A 938 17.45 -2.99 61.65
C LYS A 938 16.74 -2.98 60.29
N THR A 939 17.36 -2.39 59.27
CA THR A 939 16.79 -2.28 57.91
C THR A 939 16.72 -3.63 57.19
N TYR A 940 17.60 -4.58 57.54
CA TYR A 940 17.80 -5.84 56.81
C TYR A 940 17.37 -7.07 57.62
N LEU A 941 16.64 -6.90 58.72
CA LEU A 941 16.25 -7.99 59.62
C LEU A 941 15.40 -9.07 58.94
N SER A 942 14.58 -8.71 57.95
CA SER A 942 13.79 -9.67 57.15
C SER A 942 14.64 -10.49 56.18
N LEU A 943 15.92 -10.14 55.99
CA LEU A 943 16.82 -10.76 55.00
C LEU A 943 17.95 -11.57 55.66
N VAL A 944 17.91 -11.81 56.97
CA VAL A 944 18.99 -12.47 57.72
C VAL A 944 19.36 -13.84 57.14
N GLU A 945 18.38 -14.68 56.80
CA GLU A 945 18.62 -15.99 56.18
C GLU A 945 19.34 -15.86 54.83
N HIS A 946 18.95 -14.88 54.01
CA HIS A 946 19.57 -14.59 52.72
C HIS A 946 21.00 -14.05 52.89
N ILE A 947 21.23 -13.20 53.91
CA ILE A 947 22.57 -12.70 54.26
C ILE A 947 23.48 -13.86 54.71
N GLU A 948 22.96 -14.79 55.52
CA GLU A 948 23.70 -15.98 55.93
C GLU A 948 24.07 -16.87 54.75
N TYR A 949 23.10 -17.11 53.85
CA TYR A 949 23.34 -17.84 52.61
C TYR A 949 24.44 -17.15 51.78
N ALA A 950 24.33 -15.85 51.52
CA ALA A 950 25.31 -15.10 50.73
C ALA A 950 26.72 -15.15 51.35
N CYS A 951 26.84 -14.95 52.67
CA CYS A 951 28.12 -15.06 53.36
C CYS A 951 28.73 -16.46 53.23
N LYS A 952 27.94 -17.52 53.44
CA LYS A 952 28.40 -18.92 53.32
C LYS A 952 28.84 -19.25 51.89
N TYR A 953 28.10 -18.75 50.90
CA TYR A 953 28.43 -18.95 49.48
C TYR A 953 29.74 -18.26 49.10
N ILE A 954 29.96 -17.01 49.52
CA ILE A 954 31.13 -16.21 49.13
C ILE A 954 32.45 -16.77 49.68
N ILE A 955 32.45 -17.32 50.90
CA ILE A 955 33.66 -17.87 51.55
C ILE A 955 33.94 -19.32 51.18
N ASN A 956 33.03 -20.00 50.47
CA ASN A 956 33.24 -21.39 50.09
C ASN A 956 34.30 -21.45 48.97
N PRO A 957 35.46 -22.09 49.19
CA PRO A 957 36.52 -22.18 48.17
C PRO A 957 36.10 -22.97 46.93
N GLU A 958 35.06 -23.80 47.04
CA GLU A 958 34.50 -24.54 45.91
C GLU A 958 33.82 -23.61 44.89
N HIS A 959 33.33 -22.44 45.31
CA HIS A 959 32.70 -21.49 44.41
C HIS A 959 33.73 -20.57 43.74
N CYS A 960 33.60 -20.40 42.43
CA CYS A 960 34.42 -19.55 41.59
C CYS A 960 33.54 -18.61 40.74
N LEU A 961 34.15 -17.80 39.86
CA LEU A 961 33.42 -16.88 38.97
C LEU A 961 32.36 -17.60 38.11
N CYS A 962 32.57 -18.86 37.76
CA CYS A 962 31.63 -19.68 37.01
C CYS A 962 30.31 -19.95 37.75
N ASP A 963 30.32 -19.83 39.08
CA ASP A 963 29.15 -20.01 39.93
C ASP A 963 28.36 -18.70 40.15
N GLY A 964 28.79 -17.60 39.51
CA GLY A 964 28.14 -16.29 39.58
C GLY A 964 26.69 -16.27 39.06
N PRO A 965 26.37 -16.85 37.89
CA PRO A 965 25.00 -16.93 37.40
C PRO A 965 24.06 -17.61 38.39
N ARG A 966 24.45 -18.78 38.94
CA ARG A 966 23.67 -19.53 39.94
C ARG A 966 23.49 -18.76 41.25
N PHE A 967 24.51 -18.02 41.65
CA PHE A 967 24.44 -17.17 42.85
C PHE A 967 23.40 -16.05 42.68
N LEU A 968 23.44 -15.37 41.53
CA LEU A 968 22.51 -14.30 41.20
C LEU A 968 21.09 -14.84 41.01
N GLU A 969 20.95 -15.99 40.35
CA GLU A 969 19.68 -16.69 40.13
C GLU A 969 18.99 -17.05 41.45
N LYS A 970 19.73 -17.66 42.39
CA LYS A 970 19.14 -18.01 43.68
C LYS A 970 18.65 -16.77 44.44
N LEU A 971 19.45 -15.71 44.47
CA LEU A 971 19.07 -14.48 45.16
C LEU A 971 17.94 -13.72 44.44
N SER A 972 17.91 -13.71 43.11
CA SER A 972 16.83 -13.05 42.36
C SER A 972 15.49 -13.77 42.55
N GLN A 973 15.49 -15.10 42.46
CA GLN A 973 14.31 -15.94 42.69
C GLN A 973 13.82 -15.84 44.14
N ASP A 974 14.70 -15.64 45.12
CA ASP A 974 14.28 -15.48 46.51
C ASP A 974 13.75 -14.07 46.84
N LEU A 975 14.36 -13.02 46.27
CA LEU A 975 14.10 -11.62 46.63
C LEU A 975 13.05 -10.93 45.73
N PHE A 976 12.82 -11.41 44.50
CA PHE A 976 11.98 -10.78 43.47
C PHE A 976 10.99 -11.77 42.84
N LYS A 977 10.34 -12.59 43.68
CA LYS A 977 9.40 -13.66 43.28
C LYS A 977 8.21 -13.16 42.46
N ASP A 978 7.83 -11.90 42.63
CA ASP A 978 6.72 -11.25 41.94
C ASP A 978 7.10 -10.76 40.53
N LYS A 979 8.37 -10.80 40.15
CA LYS A 979 8.86 -10.30 38.85
C LYS A 979 8.99 -11.43 37.84
N SER A 980 7.90 -11.73 37.14
CA SER A 980 7.82 -12.80 36.14
C SER A 980 8.89 -12.71 35.04
N TYR A 981 9.17 -11.51 34.51
CA TYR A 981 10.24 -11.32 33.51
C TYR A 981 11.61 -11.79 33.99
N LEU A 982 11.88 -11.64 35.31
CA LEU A 982 13.14 -12.00 35.91
C LEU A 982 13.19 -13.49 36.21
N VAL A 983 12.12 -14.04 36.81
CA VAL A 983 12.02 -15.47 37.15
C VAL A 983 12.05 -16.36 35.90
N LEU A 984 11.49 -15.90 34.77
CA LEU A 984 11.49 -16.66 33.53
C LEU A 984 12.80 -16.53 32.73
N ALA A 985 13.58 -15.48 32.96
CA ALA A 985 14.85 -15.25 32.26
C ALA A 985 16.07 -15.88 32.96
N VAL A 986 15.98 -16.02 34.29
CA VAL A 986 17.10 -16.29 35.19
C VAL A 986 16.98 -17.67 35.79
#